data_AF-R9IYW1-F1
#
_entry.id   AF-R9IYW1-F1
#
_cell.length_a   1.000
_cell.length_b   1.000
_cell.length_c   1.000
_cell.angle_alpha   90.00
_cell.angle_beta   90.00
_cell.angle_gamma   90.00
#
_symmetry.space_group_name_H-M   'P 1'
#
loop_
_entity.id
_entity.type
_entity.pdbx_description
1 polymer ?
#
loop_
_entity_poly.entity_id
_entity_poly.type
_entity_poly.pdbx_seq_one_letter_code
_entity_poly.pdbx_strand_id
1 'polypeptide(L)'
;MTKATNELVDRLSKFVDKNKYLILSGTMAVGKTYIASAIAMRCALPEYNSQGELPAGQEKFDVVTEIVPIHPSYFYEDFISGITIKTQNGQVDFQYEDKIFLKMLKAANRSWEHKESKKYFLILDDIGRGAISGILGDMLSMIEPHGNADYRVALRDGTQVWISPNVYIIATRSTTIEAIEQFNYGFFRHFYDYLIETDFSYMNDDVHLTFSDYDLSANAMYCRVKQLVSDNMRHRYQISSAEKSRYIIGHGIYKDNGISMVIKYQVIPLLKQYVRDNILNRTANTGICALQKLVDGKYSKDKTRADTNRIKLYKTGITAEIFKDEGMTHQPLVNLVSRIKEQGLIDDTDITNQIMFNPQVVIRKKAKINKVERTFPVPGYLYVERSSRDIYTYGTTVNKRGEAKRPRFFYSGSINDAISVDGIDYAVASEMQPGEYSRWYEDLDSGTEENERYSSSPNSIMFRILRSYYRALSKHYGEYLLEFPGDENIRRLKAYAEQEYRYLVSESRKLHPEISDEKDVNAKANNDFRDVIFGLTLFWKNIGDAIAVGGQTINVEGVYKVDGSKKYEEYSNAMETLGIHQMIMQGPPGTSKTYSAREYLKFVGKNENSSDILSDSELDSLQIKDYSAGGILSDWTKVNTQKTPKIAWDIVQFHPSYGYEDFVRGIEVSTIKNSTGGSSVSYDTVNKILGKMAEVAGRKEYKDTKFFLVIDEINRANLATVFGELIYGLEYRGRGVATPYTVDKSNKVNLPENLYIIGTMNTADKSIGGIDYAIRRRFLFFSLLPERNVILEYRKGLCNTAEEEKNQMEINEMAARLFDRVAELFNTENLNSEYYKDDVQIGHTYFLVSSQEQLYLRFRYQIIPILREYFKDGMFQFEIPDVDSDGWYGLLGCITGEIDINMDESKVKDIFDKLVKTV
;
A
#
# COMPACT_ATOMS: atom_id res chain seq x y z
N MET A 1 -20.88 -1.87 -5.52
CA MET A 1 -21.45 -3.19 -5.17
C MET A 1 -21.90 -3.84 -6.46
N THR A 2 -21.47 -5.07 -6.73
CA THR A 2 -21.92 -5.84 -7.90
C THR A 2 -23.40 -6.20 -7.79
N LYS A 3 -24.02 -6.64 -8.90
CA LYS A 3 -25.39 -7.18 -8.89
C LYS A 3 -25.52 -8.34 -7.91
N ALA A 4 -24.57 -9.28 -7.93
CA ALA A 4 -24.55 -10.42 -7.02
C ALA A 4 -24.52 -10.00 -5.54
N THR A 5 -23.74 -8.97 -5.20
CA THR A 5 -23.70 -8.43 -3.83
C THR A 5 -25.05 -7.83 -3.42
N ASN A 6 -25.68 -7.06 -4.31
CA ASN A 6 -26.98 -6.44 -4.03
C ASN A 6 -28.09 -7.48 -3.84
N GLU A 7 -28.13 -8.51 -4.67
CA GLU A 7 -29.07 -9.62 -4.57
C GLU A 7 -28.87 -10.42 -3.27
N LEU A 8 -27.61 -10.67 -2.89
CA LEU A 8 -27.27 -11.33 -1.63
C LEU A 8 -27.77 -10.51 -0.42
N VAL A 9 -27.47 -9.21 -0.38
CA VAL A 9 -27.90 -8.32 0.70
C VAL A 9 -29.41 -8.24 0.79
N ASP A 10 -30.13 -8.11 -0.32
CA ASP A 10 -31.60 -8.08 -0.32
C ASP A 10 -32.18 -9.39 0.24
N ARG A 11 -31.71 -10.54 -0.25
CA ARG A 11 -32.16 -11.85 0.22
C ARG A 11 -31.92 -12.03 1.73
N LEU A 12 -30.73 -11.68 2.21
CA LEU A 12 -30.40 -11.79 3.63
C LEU A 12 -31.15 -10.77 4.49
N SER A 13 -31.46 -9.57 3.95
CA SER A 13 -32.27 -8.57 4.65
C SER A 13 -33.71 -9.05 4.85
N LYS A 14 -34.32 -9.65 3.82
CA LYS A 14 -35.65 -10.30 3.93
C LYS A 14 -35.65 -11.40 4.98
N PHE A 15 -34.55 -12.15 5.07
CA PHE A 15 -34.38 -13.22 6.03
C PHE A 15 -34.23 -12.69 7.46
N VAL A 16 -33.29 -11.75 7.68
CA VAL A 16 -33.00 -11.16 9.00
C VAL A 16 -34.18 -10.40 9.54
N ASP A 17 -34.94 -9.70 8.68
CA ASP A 17 -36.14 -9.01 9.11
C ASP A 17 -37.11 -9.98 9.81
N LYS A 18 -37.36 -11.15 9.20
CA LYS A 18 -38.29 -12.16 9.74
C LYS A 18 -37.72 -12.96 10.92
N ASN A 19 -36.45 -13.35 10.84
CA ASN A 19 -35.87 -14.33 11.78
C ASN A 19 -35.04 -13.69 12.90
N LYS A 20 -34.72 -12.39 12.81
CA LYS A 20 -33.97 -11.56 13.77
C LYS A 20 -32.50 -11.91 13.99
N TYR A 21 -32.12 -13.18 13.84
CA TYR A 21 -30.79 -13.69 14.15
C TYR A 21 -30.11 -14.35 12.95
N LEU A 22 -28.91 -13.90 12.60
CA LEU A 22 -28.12 -14.40 11.47
C LEU A 22 -26.65 -14.54 11.84
N ILE A 23 -26.04 -15.66 11.46
CA ILE A 23 -24.58 -15.83 11.43
C ILE A 23 -24.14 -15.80 9.98
N LEU A 24 -23.17 -14.94 9.67
CA LEU A 24 -22.44 -14.93 8.42
C LEU A 24 -21.13 -15.68 8.61
N SER A 25 -21.08 -16.91 8.11
CA SER A 25 -19.87 -17.72 8.08
C SER A 25 -19.12 -17.53 6.77
N GLY A 26 -17.81 -17.73 6.78
CA GLY A 26 -17.02 -17.80 5.55
C GLY A 26 -15.53 -17.67 5.81
N THR A 27 -14.74 -17.94 4.77
CA THR A 27 -13.29 -17.74 4.82
C THR A 27 -12.94 -16.27 5.06
N MET A 28 -11.66 -16.01 5.26
CA MET A 28 -11.13 -14.68 5.41
C MET A 28 -11.41 -13.80 4.18
N ALA A 29 -11.66 -12.50 4.41
CA ALA A 29 -11.81 -11.48 3.37
C ALA A 29 -12.96 -11.69 2.36
N VAL A 30 -14.07 -12.34 2.75
CA VAL A 30 -15.31 -12.43 1.91
C VAL A 30 -16.33 -11.33 2.20
N GLY A 31 -15.95 -10.28 2.93
CA GLY A 31 -16.83 -9.16 3.21
C GLY A 31 -17.94 -9.42 4.25
N LYS A 32 -17.79 -10.39 5.16
CA LYS A 32 -18.82 -10.73 6.18
C LYS A 32 -19.33 -9.51 6.96
N THR A 33 -18.41 -8.74 7.54
CA THR A 33 -18.71 -7.55 8.36
C THR A 33 -19.32 -6.42 7.54
N TYR A 34 -18.89 -6.29 6.28
CA TYR A 34 -19.49 -5.38 5.30
C TYR A 34 -20.93 -5.77 4.98
N ILE A 35 -21.19 -7.04 4.66
CA ILE A 35 -22.53 -7.58 4.39
C ILE A 35 -23.43 -7.41 5.62
N ALA A 36 -22.95 -7.68 6.83
CA ALA A 36 -23.71 -7.45 8.07
C ALA A 36 -24.17 -5.99 8.21
N SER A 37 -23.26 -5.04 7.97
CA SER A 37 -23.57 -3.61 8.01
C SER A 37 -24.53 -3.22 6.89
N ALA A 38 -24.35 -3.77 5.68
CA ALA A 38 -25.21 -3.51 4.54
C ALA A 38 -26.64 -4.04 4.75
N ILE A 39 -26.80 -5.20 5.41
CA ILE A 39 -28.09 -5.75 5.82
C ILE A 39 -28.78 -4.80 6.81
N ALA A 40 -28.07 -4.38 7.86
CA ALA A 40 -28.64 -3.46 8.85
C ALA A 40 -29.17 -2.17 8.19
N MET A 41 -28.37 -1.57 7.30
CA MET A 41 -28.77 -0.38 6.55
C MET A 41 -29.92 -0.65 5.57
N ARG A 42 -29.94 -1.81 4.90
CA ARG A 42 -31.01 -2.19 3.97
C ARG A 42 -32.34 -2.39 4.69
N CYS A 43 -32.32 -2.97 5.90
CA CYS A 43 -33.49 -3.14 6.75
C CYS A 43 -34.12 -1.81 7.22
N ALA A 44 -33.54 -0.65 6.92
CA ALA A 44 -34.19 0.65 7.09
C ALA A 44 -35.41 0.82 6.15
N LEU A 45 -35.43 0.14 5.00
CA LEU A 45 -36.48 0.33 4.01
C LEU A 45 -37.86 -0.15 4.53
N PRO A 46 -38.97 0.53 4.15
CA PRO A 46 -40.32 0.21 4.64
C PRO A 46 -40.81 -1.21 4.34
N GLU A 47 -40.27 -1.85 3.30
CA GLU A 47 -40.61 -3.22 2.90
C GLU A 47 -40.13 -4.29 3.90
N TYR A 48 -39.18 -3.96 4.77
CA TYR A 48 -38.74 -4.81 5.87
C TYR A 48 -39.43 -4.34 7.15
N ASN A 49 -40.65 -4.81 7.42
CA ASN A 49 -41.50 -4.29 8.49
C ASN A 49 -41.97 -5.37 9.48
N SER A 50 -41.23 -6.46 9.65
CA SER A 50 -41.53 -7.54 10.61
C SER A 50 -41.81 -7.08 12.06
N GLN A 51 -41.27 -5.93 12.46
CA GLN A 51 -41.47 -5.32 13.78
C GLN A 51 -42.76 -4.49 13.87
N GLY A 52 -43.47 -4.28 12.77
CA GLY A 52 -44.60 -3.36 12.65
C GLY A 52 -44.43 -2.36 11.50
N GLU A 53 -45.56 -1.81 11.06
CA GLU A 53 -45.60 -0.85 9.94
C GLU A 53 -44.94 0.48 10.31
N LEU A 54 -44.34 1.12 9.31
CA LEU A 54 -43.73 2.43 9.46
C LEU A 54 -44.81 3.52 9.66
N PRO A 55 -44.66 4.43 10.63
CA PRO A 55 -45.64 5.51 10.84
C PRO A 55 -45.83 6.38 9.59
N ALA A 56 -47.06 6.87 9.39
CA ALA A 56 -47.39 7.73 8.25
C ALA A 56 -46.52 8.99 8.22
N GLY A 57 -45.92 9.28 7.06
CA GLY A 57 -45.07 10.45 6.83
C GLY A 57 -43.57 10.22 7.03
N GLN A 58 -43.13 9.01 7.38
CA GLN A 58 -41.72 8.64 7.36
C GLN A 58 -41.37 7.80 6.12
N GLU A 59 -40.17 8.01 5.58
CA GLU A 59 -39.69 7.29 4.38
C GLU A 59 -38.94 5.99 4.70
N LYS A 60 -38.38 5.86 5.91
CA LYS A 60 -37.60 4.70 6.35
C LYS A 60 -37.58 4.60 7.89
N PHE A 61 -37.29 3.41 8.40
CA PHE A 61 -36.94 3.22 9.80
C PHE A 61 -35.57 3.82 10.11
N ASP A 62 -35.42 4.37 11.31
CA ASP A 62 -34.13 4.76 11.86
C ASP A 62 -33.37 3.50 12.31
N VAL A 63 -32.13 3.34 11.88
CA VAL A 63 -31.30 2.17 12.23
C VAL A 63 -30.19 2.60 13.18
N VAL A 64 -30.18 2.01 14.37
CA VAL A 64 -29.11 2.12 15.36
C VAL A 64 -28.29 0.83 15.29
N THR A 65 -26.99 0.94 15.10
CA THR A 65 -26.10 -0.22 15.01
C THR A 65 -24.99 -0.11 16.06
N GLU A 66 -24.82 -1.17 16.85
CA GLU A 66 -23.66 -1.37 17.71
C GLU A 66 -22.84 -2.54 17.18
N ILE A 67 -21.58 -2.29 16.84
CA ILE A 67 -20.65 -3.29 16.31
C ILE A 67 -19.64 -3.62 17.42
N VAL A 68 -19.54 -4.90 17.75
CA VAL A 68 -18.72 -5.40 18.85
C VAL A 68 -17.79 -6.49 18.31
N PRO A 69 -16.51 -6.16 18.07
CA PRO A 69 -15.49 -7.13 17.72
C PRO A 69 -15.14 -8.00 18.93
N ILE A 70 -15.23 -9.32 18.77
CA ILE A 70 -14.87 -10.27 19.82
C ILE A 70 -13.36 -10.55 19.78
N HIS A 71 -12.73 -10.57 20.95
CA HIS A 71 -11.32 -10.93 21.12
C HIS A 71 -11.13 -11.84 22.36
N PRO A 72 -9.95 -12.49 22.51
CA PRO A 72 -9.75 -13.53 23.53
C PRO A 72 -9.90 -13.06 24.98
N SER A 73 -9.72 -11.77 25.23
CA SER A 73 -9.74 -11.16 26.57
C SER A 73 -11.02 -10.37 26.82
N TYR A 74 -12.08 -10.63 26.04
CA TYR A 74 -13.37 -9.96 26.19
C TYR A 74 -14.27 -10.80 27.10
N PHE A 75 -14.78 -10.21 28.19
CA PHE A 75 -15.51 -10.93 29.24
C PHE A 75 -16.96 -10.43 29.41
N TYR A 76 -17.70 -11.11 30.29
CA TYR A 76 -19.07 -10.73 30.64
C TYR A 76 -19.16 -9.30 31.17
N GLU A 77 -18.18 -8.92 31.99
CA GLU A 77 -18.06 -7.61 32.64
C GLU A 77 -17.83 -6.46 31.64
N ASP A 78 -17.40 -6.78 30.42
CA ASP A 78 -17.13 -5.83 29.34
C ASP A 78 -18.37 -5.63 28.46
N PHE A 79 -19.21 -6.66 28.34
CA PHE A 79 -20.30 -6.70 27.37
C PHE A 79 -21.69 -6.54 27.99
N ILE A 80 -21.96 -7.20 29.12
CA ILE A 80 -23.27 -7.23 29.77
C ILE A 80 -23.32 -6.17 30.89
N SER A 81 -22.58 -6.40 31.97
CA SER A 81 -22.57 -5.55 33.15
C SER A 81 -21.36 -5.86 34.04
N GLY A 82 -20.79 -4.85 34.66
CA GLY A 82 -19.60 -5.03 35.50
C GLY A 82 -19.43 -3.91 36.52
N ILE A 83 -18.47 -4.09 37.43
CA ILE A 83 -18.08 -3.05 38.39
C ILE A 83 -17.10 -2.12 37.69
N THR A 84 -17.45 -0.84 37.62
CA THR A 84 -16.55 0.23 37.19
C THR A 84 -16.06 1.00 38.42
N ILE A 85 -14.78 1.33 38.43
CA ILE A 85 -14.16 2.14 39.48
C ILE A 85 -14.16 3.60 39.04
N LYS A 86 -14.66 4.50 39.88
CA LYS A 86 -14.55 5.94 39.68
C LYS A 86 -14.03 6.62 40.93
N THR A 87 -13.27 7.69 40.76
CA THR A 87 -12.87 8.55 41.88
C THR A 87 -13.71 9.81 41.87
N GLN A 88 -14.41 10.10 42.96
CA GLN A 88 -15.10 11.37 43.18
C GLN A 88 -14.63 11.98 44.48
N ASN A 89 -14.16 13.24 44.44
CA ASN A 89 -13.68 13.99 45.61
C ASN A 89 -12.60 13.24 46.44
N GLY A 90 -11.72 12.46 45.79
CA GLY A 90 -10.66 11.71 46.45
C GLY A 90 -11.13 10.42 47.17
N GLN A 91 -12.39 10.00 46.98
CA GLN A 91 -12.90 8.69 47.41
C GLN A 91 -13.15 7.79 46.20
N VAL A 92 -12.78 6.52 46.35
CA VAL A 92 -13.02 5.47 45.35
C VAL A 92 -14.45 4.97 45.50
N ASP A 93 -15.23 5.08 44.42
CA ASP A 93 -16.59 4.60 44.32
C ASP A 93 -16.65 3.42 43.33
N PHE A 94 -17.20 2.29 43.79
CA PHE A 94 -17.40 1.09 43.00
C PHE A 94 -18.84 1.06 42.52
N GLN A 95 -19.05 1.41 41.25
CA GLN A 95 -20.38 1.47 40.67
C GLN A 95 -20.62 0.27 39.77
N TYR A 96 -21.74 -0.40 39.97
CA TYR A 96 -22.21 -1.38 39.00
C TYR A 96 -22.79 -0.64 37.78
N GLU A 97 -22.30 -0.97 36.59
CA GLU A 97 -22.70 -0.29 35.36
C GLU A 97 -23.15 -1.29 34.29
N ASP A 98 -24.27 -0.95 33.63
CA ASP A 98 -24.68 -1.57 32.38
C ASP A 98 -23.63 -1.29 31.29
N LYS A 99 -23.25 -2.34 30.55
CA LYS A 99 -22.32 -2.23 29.43
C LYS A 99 -23.08 -2.26 28.10
N ILE A 100 -22.40 -2.64 27.03
CA ILE A 100 -22.85 -2.42 25.64
C ILE A 100 -24.21 -3.07 25.38
N PHE A 101 -24.38 -4.35 25.74
CA PHE A 101 -25.60 -5.09 25.43
C PHE A 101 -26.80 -4.58 26.22
N LEU A 102 -26.67 -4.46 27.55
CA LEU A 102 -27.77 -3.99 28.40
C LEU A 102 -28.17 -2.55 28.09
N LYS A 103 -27.22 -1.65 27.81
CA LYS A 103 -27.53 -0.28 27.37
C LYS A 103 -28.33 -0.26 26.08
N MET A 104 -27.96 -1.10 25.10
CA MET A 104 -28.68 -1.22 23.83
C MET A 104 -30.09 -1.78 24.06
N LEU A 105 -30.25 -2.86 24.83
CA LEU A 105 -31.57 -3.45 25.12
C LEU A 105 -32.48 -2.48 25.88
N LYS A 106 -31.98 -1.78 26.91
CA LYS A 106 -32.76 -0.76 27.62
C LYS A 106 -33.19 0.40 26.69
N ALA A 107 -32.38 0.75 25.69
CA ALA A 107 -32.75 1.74 24.68
C ALA A 107 -33.80 1.19 23.70
N ALA A 108 -33.61 -0.04 23.22
CA ALA A 108 -34.51 -0.69 22.29
C ALA A 108 -35.90 -0.94 22.89
N ASN A 109 -35.97 -1.39 24.14
CA ASN A 109 -37.23 -1.64 24.84
C ASN A 109 -38.00 -0.34 25.08
N ARG A 110 -37.33 0.73 25.51
CA ARG A 110 -37.97 2.06 25.63
C ARG A 110 -38.52 2.52 24.28
N SER A 111 -37.72 2.41 23.23
CA SER A 111 -38.10 2.80 21.87
C SER A 111 -39.30 1.98 21.36
N TRP A 112 -39.33 0.69 21.67
CA TRP A 112 -40.45 -0.22 21.37
C TRP A 112 -41.73 0.15 22.13
N GLU A 113 -41.64 0.38 23.44
CA GLU A 113 -42.77 0.80 24.28
C GLU A 113 -43.37 2.14 23.83
N HIS A 114 -42.53 3.07 23.36
CA HIS A 114 -42.94 4.37 22.83
C HIS A 114 -43.35 4.33 21.35
N LYS A 115 -43.34 3.14 20.71
CA LYS A 115 -43.66 2.93 19.29
C LYS A 115 -42.85 3.82 18.34
N GLU A 116 -41.59 4.06 18.68
CA GLU A 116 -40.68 4.76 17.78
C GLU A 116 -40.32 3.85 16.59
N SER A 117 -40.07 4.45 15.43
CA SER A 117 -39.70 3.75 14.20
C SER A 117 -38.20 3.40 14.13
N LYS A 118 -37.64 2.88 15.22
CA LYS A 118 -36.22 2.53 15.31
C LYS A 118 -35.99 1.02 15.31
N LYS A 119 -34.96 0.59 14.58
CA LYS A 119 -34.38 -0.75 14.62
C LYS A 119 -33.02 -0.71 15.29
N TYR A 120 -32.75 -1.69 16.14
CA TYR A 120 -31.49 -1.84 16.85
C TYR A 120 -30.79 -3.10 16.36
N PHE A 121 -29.61 -2.94 15.76
CA PHE A 121 -28.77 -4.03 15.29
C PHE A 121 -27.54 -4.17 16.18
N LEU A 122 -27.37 -5.34 16.78
CA LEU A 122 -26.12 -5.77 17.38
C LEU A 122 -25.34 -6.62 16.37
N ILE A 123 -24.17 -6.14 15.96
CA ILE A 123 -23.27 -6.88 15.08
C ILE A 123 -22.10 -7.42 15.92
N LEU A 124 -22.07 -8.73 16.13
CA LEU A 124 -20.99 -9.42 16.82
C LEU A 124 -19.94 -9.87 15.80
N ASP A 125 -18.81 -9.16 15.72
CA ASP A 125 -17.79 -9.43 14.70
C ASP A 125 -16.77 -10.48 15.19
N ASP A 126 -16.58 -11.52 14.39
CA ASP A 126 -15.65 -12.63 14.56
C ASP A 126 -15.79 -13.41 15.88
N ILE A 127 -17.01 -13.94 16.12
CA ILE A 127 -17.39 -14.63 17.37
C ILE A 127 -16.53 -15.86 17.72
N GLY A 128 -15.73 -16.38 16.79
CA GLY A 128 -14.81 -17.49 17.05
C GLY A 128 -13.57 -17.13 17.85
N ARG A 129 -13.25 -15.82 17.98
CA ARG A 129 -12.05 -15.35 18.69
C ARG A 129 -12.17 -15.32 20.20
N GLY A 130 -13.35 -15.54 20.77
CA GLY A 130 -13.57 -15.42 22.21
C GLY A 130 -14.62 -16.40 22.71
N ALA A 131 -14.71 -16.50 24.03
CA ALA A 131 -15.63 -17.38 24.73
C ALA A 131 -17.06 -16.82 24.70
N ILE A 132 -17.73 -16.84 23.53
CA ILE A 132 -19.01 -16.14 23.32
C ILE A 132 -20.10 -16.55 24.33
N SER A 133 -20.10 -17.82 24.77
CA SER A 133 -21.02 -18.31 25.79
C SER A 133 -20.76 -17.67 27.15
N GLY A 134 -19.48 -17.49 27.52
CA GLY A 134 -19.08 -16.79 28.74
C GLY A 134 -19.37 -15.29 28.67
N ILE A 135 -19.14 -14.67 27.51
CA ILE A 135 -19.42 -13.25 27.28
C ILE A 135 -20.92 -12.93 27.43
N LEU A 136 -21.79 -13.81 26.94
CA LEU A 136 -23.25 -13.65 27.07
C LEU A 136 -23.78 -14.10 28.43
N GLY A 137 -23.14 -15.09 29.06
CA GLY A 137 -23.49 -15.58 30.38
C GLY A 137 -24.97 -15.95 30.52
N ASP A 138 -25.64 -15.35 31.50
CA ASP A 138 -27.06 -15.52 31.78
C ASP A 138 -27.99 -14.96 30.69
N MET A 139 -27.54 -13.97 29.93
CA MET A 139 -28.30 -13.37 28.82
C MET A 139 -28.44 -14.29 27.62
N LEU A 140 -27.65 -15.37 27.54
CA LEU A 140 -27.76 -16.37 26.48
C LEU A 140 -29.18 -16.98 26.39
N SER A 141 -29.83 -17.13 27.54
CA SER A 141 -31.21 -17.62 27.65
C SER A 141 -32.25 -16.71 26.99
N MET A 142 -31.93 -15.43 26.79
CA MET A 142 -32.84 -14.48 26.15
C MET A 142 -32.83 -14.58 24.63
N ILE A 143 -31.76 -15.14 24.05
CA ILE A 143 -31.63 -15.38 22.61
C ILE A 143 -32.37 -16.68 22.27
N GLU A 144 -33.68 -16.70 22.53
CA GLU A 144 -34.59 -17.83 22.30
C GLU A 144 -35.30 -17.72 20.92
N PRO A 145 -35.95 -18.79 20.41
CA PRO A 145 -36.55 -18.76 19.09
C PRO A 145 -37.77 -17.83 19.10
N HIS A 146 -37.82 -16.89 18.15
CA HIS A 146 -39.00 -16.15 17.72
C HIS A 146 -39.85 -15.47 18.82
N GLY A 147 -39.71 -14.15 18.98
CA GLY A 147 -40.76 -13.10 19.15
C GLY A 147 -42.07 -13.32 19.95
N ASN A 148 -42.25 -14.45 20.63
CA ASN A 148 -43.46 -14.89 21.33
C ASN A 148 -43.17 -15.34 22.77
N ALA A 149 -41.90 -15.33 23.20
CA ALA A 149 -41.54 -15.52 24.59
C ALA A 149 -41.44 -14.15 25.26
N ASP A 150 -42.33 -13.87 26.21
CA ASP A 150 -42.16 -12.81 27.22
C ASP A 150 -41.06 -13.20 28.23
N TYR A 151 -39.93 -13.75 27.77
CA TYR A 151 -38.82 -14.08 28.64
C TYR A 151 -38.12 -12.78 29.04
N ARG A 152 -38.29 -12.43 30.32
CA ARG A 152 -37.74 -11.22 30.92
C ARG A 152 -36.73 -11.62 31.97
N VAL A 153 -35.55 -11.01 31.91
CA VAL A 153 -34.52 -11.13 32.93
C VAL A 153 -34.64 -9.96 33.88
N ALA A 154 -34.76 -10.27 35.17
CA ALA A 154 -34.73 -9.28 36.24
C ALA A 154 -33.28 -8.88 36.52
N LEU A 155 -32.93 -7.61 36.30
CA LEU A 155 -31.65 -7.06 36.72
C LEU A 155 -31.64 -6.80 38.23
N ARG A 156 -30.44 -6.56 38.77
CA ARG A 156 -30.25 -6.25 40.20
C ARG A 156 -31.02 -5.02 40.67
N ASP A 157 -31.24 -4.05 39.79
CA ASP A 157 -32.01 -2.83 40.07
C ASP A 157 -33.54 -3.04 39.99
N GLY A 158 -34.00 -4.26 39.73
CA GLY A 158 -35.41 -4.62 39.57
C GLY A 158 -35.96 -4.37 38.15
N THR A 159 -35.18 -3.73 37.27
CA THR A 159 -35.57 -3.51 35.87
C THR A 159 -35.69 -4.86 35.15
N GLN A 160 -36.74 -5.02 34.36
CA GLN A 160 -36.93 -6.18 33.51
C GLN A 160 -36.40 -5.87 32.11
N VAL A 161 -35.55 -6.75 31.57
CA VAL A 161 -35.01 -6.60 30.21
C VAL A 161 -35.38 -7.84 29.39
N TRP A 162 -35.74 -7.62 28.14
CA TRP A 162 -36.03 -8.64 27.12
C TRP A 162 -35.48 -8.19 25.76
N ILE A 163 -35.44 -9.08 24.78
CA ILE A 163 -35.13 -8.73 23.39
C ILE A 163 -36.44 -8.30 22.71
N SER A 164 -36.67 -6.99 22.56
CA SER A 164 -37.86 -6.46 21.89
C SER A 164 -37.87 -6.77 20.38
N PRO A 165 -39.05 -6.79 19.72
CA PRO A 165 -39.17 -7.11 18.28
C PRO A 165 -38.37 -6.23 17.32
N ASN A 166 -37.96 -5.04 17.78
CA ASN A 166 -37.11 -4.12 17.03
C ASN A 166 -35.60 -4.35 17.21
N VAL A 167 -35.19 -5.42 17.90
CA VAL A 167 -33.79 -5.83 18.07
C VAL A 167 -33.44 -6.97 17.11
N TYR A 168 -32.26 -6.87 16.50
CA TYR A 168 -31.71 -7.80 15.54
C TYR A 168 -30.26 -8.11 15.92
N ILE A 169 -29.82 -9.36 15.77
CA ILE A 169 -28.44 -9.76 16.07
C ILE A 169 -27.83 -10.42 14.82
N ILE A 170 -26.74 -9.86 14.32
CA ILE A 170 -25.95 -10.45 13.24
C ILE A 170 -24.57 -10.80 13.80
N ALA A 171 -24.16 -12.05 13.68
CA ALA A 171 -22.81 -12.47 14.04
C ALA A 171 -21.98 -12.77 12.80
N THR A 172 -20.68 -12.52 12.82
CA THR A 172 -19.76 -12.99 11.77
C THR A 172 -18.82 -14.05 12.33
N ARG A 173 -18.49 -15.05 11.51
CA ARG A 173 -17.59 -16.15 11.89
C ARG A 173 -16.61 -16.45 10.78
N SER A 174 -15.32 -16.44 11.11
CA SER A 174 -14.29 -16.99 10.22
C SER A 174 -14.32 -18.53 10.24
N THR A 175 -14.23 -19.18 9.08
CA THR A 175 -14.08 -20.63 8.97
C THR A 175 -12.62 -21.08 8.87
N THR A 176 -11.69 -20.14 8.69
CA THR A 176 -10.24 -20.40 8.60
C THR A 176 -9.58 -20.48 9.98
N ILE A 177 -10.18 -19.85 10.99
CA ILE A 177 -9.65 -19.80 12.36
C ILE A 177 -10.41 -20.81 13.20
N GLU A 178 -9.70 -21.67 13.91
CA GLU A 178 -10.31 -22.54 14.91
C GLU A 178 -10.82 -21.68 16.08
N ALA A 179 -12.07 -21.90 16.47
CA ALA A 179 -12.66 -21.17 17.58
C ALA A 179 -11.91 -21.52 18.88
N ILE A 180 -11.66 -20.52 19.72
CA ILE A 180 -10.95 -20.72 21.01
C ILE A 180 -11.70 -21.72 21.89
N GLU A 181 -13.03 -21.70 21.83
CA GLU A 181 -13.89 -22.65 22.52
C GLU A 181 -14.87 -23.31 21.57
N GLN A 182 -15.27 -24.54 21.89
CA GLN A 182 -16.42 -25.15 21.25
C GLN A 182 -17.66 -24.32 21.55
N PHE A 183 -18.31 -23.87 20.49
CA PHE A 183 -19.52 -23.10 20.64
C PHE A 183 -20.63 -23.91 21.33
N ASN A 184 -21.30 -23.26 22.28
CA ASN A 184 -22.46 -23.86 22.93
C ASN A 184 -23.60 -24.03 21.90
N TYR A 185 -24.14 -25.25 21.80
CA TYR A 185 -25.29 -25.56 20.94
C TYR A 185 -26.50 -24.66 21.20
N GLY A 186 -26.69 -24.24 22.46
CA GLY A 186 -27.73 -23.30 22.88
C GLY A 186 -27.65 -21.94 22.19
N PHE A 187 -26.46 -21.45 21.86
CA PHE A 187 -26.31 -20.22 21.08
C PHE A 187 -26.68 -20.47 19.61
N PHE A 188 -26.07 -21.47 18.97
CA PHE A 188 -26.21 -21.69 17.53
C PHE A 188 -27.60 -22.11 17.08
N ARG A 189 -28.34 -22.88 17.89
CA ARG A 189 -29.65 -23.42 17.50
C ARG A 189 -30.69 -22.34 17.16
N HIS A 190 -30.45 -21.08 17.54
CA HIS A 190 -31.34 -19.95 17.31
C HIS A 190 -30.89 -19.03 16.16
N PHE A 191 -29.68 -19.21 15.66
CA PHE A 191 -29.17 -18.44 14.52
C PHE A 191 -29.30 -19.23 13.23
N TYR A 192 -29.67 -18.53 12.18
CA TYR A 192 -29.47 -19.05 10.84
C TYR A 192 -28.02 -18.84 10.42
N ASP A 193 -27.30 -19.89 10.05
CA ASP A 193 -25.93 -19.80 9.57
C ASP A 193 -25.90 -19.77 8.04
N TYR A 194 -25.47 -18.65 7.47
CA TYR A 194 -25.27 -18.48 6.03
C TYR A 194 -23.79 -18.45 5.71
N LEU A 195 -23.33 -19.43 4.91
CA LEU A 195 -21.97 -19.49 4.40
C LEU A 195 -21.81 -18.58 3.17
N ILE A 196 -20.98 -17.55 3.28
CA ILE A 196 -20.54 -16.72 2.16
C ILE A 196 -19.35 -17.40 1.50
N GLU A 197 -19.58 -17.94 0.31
CA GLU A 197 -18.54 -18.56 -0.51
C GLU A 197 -17.69 -17.52 -1.25
N THR A 198 -16.46 -17.92 -1.60
CA THR A 198 -15.57 -17.11 -2.42
C THR A 198 -16.00 -17.17 -3.88
N ASP A 199 -16.47 -16.06 -4.41
CA ASP A 199 -16.89 -15.95 -5.80
C ASP A 199 -16.42 -14.62 -6.40
N PHE A 200 -15.96 -14.67 -7.66
CA PHE A 200 -15.53 -13.50 -8.42
C PHE A 200 -16.73 -12.62 -8.80
N SER A 201 -17.96 -13.16 -8.80
CA SER A 201 -19.20 -12.39 -9.06
C SER A 201 -19.42 -11.25 -8.04
N TYR A 202 -18.77 -11.32 -6.88
CA TYR A 202 -18.76 -10.24 -5.88
C TYR A 202 -17.71 -9.16 -6.16
N MET A 203 -16.80 -9.37 -7.11
CA MET A 203 -15.74 -8.43 -7.49
C MET A 203 -16.14 -7.56 -8.68
N ASN A 204 -16.61 -8.19 -9.77
CA ASN A 204 -16.98 -7.50 -11.00
C ASN A 204 -18.21 -8.16 -11.66
N ASP A 205 -19.08 -7.34 -12.25
CA ASP A 205 -20.24 -7.80 -13.01
C ASP A 205 -19.85 -8.27 -14.44
N ASP A 206 -18.76 -7.77 -15.00
CA ASP A 206 -18.25 -8.11 -16.33
C ASP A 206 -17.21 -9.23 -16.26
N VAL A 207 -17.52 -10.38 -16.86
CA VAL A 207 -16.74 -11.62 -16.68
C VAL A 207 -16.12 -12.07 -17.99
N HIS A 208 -14.78 -12.08 -18.03
CA HIS A 208 -14.01 -12.91 -18.95
C HIS A 208 -13.51 -14.13 -18.18
N LEU A 209 -13.71 -15.35 -18.70
CA LEU A 209 -13.28 -16.60 -18.05
C LEU A 209 -11.90 -17.07 -18.53
N THR A 210 -11.34 -16.39 -19.51
CA THR A 210 -10.05 -16.72 -20.13
C THR A 210 -9.10 -15.56 -19.93
N PHE A 211 -8.03 -15.81 -19.18
CA PHE A 211 -6.97 -14.85 -18.89
C PHE A 211 -5.65 -15.35 -19.45
N SER A 212 -4.77 -14.43 -19.81
CA SER A 212 -3.39 -14.79 -20.15
C SER A 212 -2.60 -15.13 -18.88
N ASP A 213 -1.49 -15.86 -19.05
CA ASP A 213 -0.57 -16.20 -17.93
C ASP A 213 0.06 -14.97 -17.25
N TYR A 214 -0.02 -13.81 -17.88
CA TYR A 214 0.57 -12.55 -17.44
C TYR A 214 -0.47 -11.45 -17.14
N ASP A 215 -1.75 -11.81 -17.15
CA ASP A 215 -2.84 -10.90 -16.81
C ASP A 215 -2.78 -10.54 -15.31
N LEU A 216 -2.71 -9.24 -15.03
CA LEU A 216 -2.63 -8.65 -13.69
C LEU A 216 -3.98 -8.16 -13.16
N SER A 217 -5.08 -8.31 -13.89
CA SER A 217 -6.41 -7.92 -13.43
C SER A 217 -6.78 -8.62 -12.12
N ALA A 218 -7.62 -7.98 -11.32
CA ALA A 218 -8.06 -8.53 -10.03
C ALA A 218 -8.66 -9.94 -10.19
N ASN A 219 -9.46 -10.17 -11.23
CA ASN A 219 -10.06 -11.47 -11.53
C ASN A 219 -9.01 -12.52 -11.92
N ALA A 220 -8.06 -12.18 -12.80
CA ALA A 220 -6.99 -13.10 -13.17
C ALA A 220 -6.15 -13.50 -11.96
N MET A 221 -5.80 -12.53 -11.12
CA MET A 221 -5.04 -12.75 -9.89
C MET A 221 -5.79 -13.61 -8.88
N TYR A 222 -7.08 -13.34 -8.65
CA TYR A 222 -7.94 -14.18 -7.81
C TYR A 222 -7.96 -15.62 -8.29
N CYS A 223 -8.22 -15.85 -9.58
CA CYS A 223 -8.26 -17.20 -10.17
C CYS A 223 -6.91 -17.92 -10.03
N ARG A 224 -5.80 -17.23 -10.32
CA ARG A 224 -4.44 -17.78 -10.21
C ARG A 224 -4.09 -18.17 -8.77
N VAL A 225 -4.39 -17.32 -7.80
CA VAL A 225 -4.16 -17.62 -6.38
C VAL A 225 -5.06 -18.74 -5.90
N LYS A 226 -6.34 -18.74 -6.28
CA LYS A 226 -7.29 -19.81 -5.96
C LYS A 226 -6.79 -21.16 -6.49
N GLN A 227 -6.29 -21.20 -7.71
CA GLN A 227 -5.73 -22.41 -8.32
C GLN A 227 -4.45 -22.85 -7.61
N LEU A 228 -3.50 -21.93 -7.36
CA LEU A 228 -2.27 -22.21 -6.61
C LEU A 228 -2.56 -22.86 -5.25
N VAL A 229 -3.52 -22.31 -4.50
CA VAL A 229 -3.95 -22.85 -3.20
C VAL A 229 -4.60 -24.22 -3.37
N SER A 230 -5.51 -24.37 -4.33
CA SER A 230 -6.26 -25.61 -4.56
C SER A 230 -5.36 -26.78 -4.97
N ASP A 231 -4.37 -26.51 -5.84
CA ASP A 231 -3.49 -27.53 -6.41
C ASP A 231 -2.38 -27.97 -5.45
N ASN A 232 -2.05 -27.13 -4.45
CA ASN A 232 -0.94 -27.38 -3.53
C ASN A 232 -1.36 -27.65 -2.07
N MET A 233 -2.65 -27.74 -1.77
CA MET A 233 -3.13 -28.10 -0.43
C MET A 233 -2.65 -29.50 -0.02
N ARG A 234 -2.21 -29.70 1.23
CA ARG A 234 -1.87 -31.04 1.72
C ARG A 234 -3.12 -31.90 1.89
N HIS A 235 -2.98 -33.22 1.79
CA HIS A 235 -4.08 -34.19 1.83
C HIS A 235 -5.05 -34.00 3.01
N ARG A 236 -4.55 -33.67 4.22
CA ARG A 236 -5.38 -33.40 5.41
C ARG A 236 -6.38 -32.23 5.20
N TYR A 237 -6.07 -31.29 4.32
CA TYR A 237 -6.93 -30.15 4.00
C TYR A 237 -7.76 -30.37 2.73
N GLN A 238 -7.64 -31.54 2.08
CA GLN A 238 -8.40 -31.91 0.89
C GLN A 238 -9.60 -32.83 1.18
N ILE A 239 -9.90 -33.10 2.46
CA ILE A 239 -10.87 -34.11 2.89
C ILE A 239 -12.29 -33.82 2.35
N SER A 240 -12.66 -32.55 2.14
CA SER A 240 -13.93 -32.17 1.52
C SER A 240 -13.83 -30.85 0.74
N SER A 241 -14.79 -30.59 -0.15
CA SER A 241 -14.89 -29.29 -0.85
C SER A 241 -15.09 -28.12 0.12
N ALA A 242 -15.77 -28.37 1.25
CA ALA A 242 -15.96 -27.37 2.31
C ALA A 242 -14.64 -27.04 3.00
N GLU A 243 -13.82 -28.05 3.33
CA GLU A 243 -12.47 -27.85 3.89
C GLU A 243 -11.55 -27.10 2.92
N LYS A 244 -11.54 -27.48 1.64
CA LYS A 244 -10.76 -26.77 0.61
C LYS A 244 -11.11 -25.29 0.54
N SER A 245 -12.39 -24.96 0.63
CA SER A 245 -12.88 -23.58 0.53
C SER A 245 -12.48 -22.69 1.71
N ARG A 246 -12.12 -23.27 2.88
CA ARG A 246 -11.73 -22.51 4.09
C ARG A 246 -10.40 -21.77 3.95
N TYR A 247 -9.51 -22.26 3.09
CA TYR A 247 -8.17 -21.70 2.92
C TYR A 247 -8.05 -20.87 1.64
N ILE A 248 -9.07 -20.86 0.79
CA ILE A 248 -9.11 -19.94 -0.35
C ILE A 248 -9.19 -18.51 0.19
N ILE A 249 -8.32 -17.65 -0.31
CA ILE A 249 -8.26 -16.24 0.06
C ILE A 249 -9.48 -15.54 -0.55
N GLY A 250 -10.29 -14.88 0.28
CA GLY A 250 -11.56 -14.30 -0.14
C GLY A 250 -11.43 -13.17 -1.15
N HIS A 251 -12.46 -13.03 -1.98
CA HIS A 251 -12.54 -12.08 -3.08
C HIS A 251 -12.38 -10.61 -2.66
N GLY A 252 -12.76 -10.26 -1.43
CA GLY A 252 -12.72 -8.89 -0.92
C GLY A 252 -11.32 -8.31 -0.70
N ILE A 253 -10.26 -9.12 -0.80
CA ILE A 253 -8.88 -8.60 -0.80
C ILE A 253 -8.46 -8.07 -2.18
N TYR A 254 -9.02 -8.62 -3.27
CA TYR A 254 -8.63 -8.31 -4.63
C TYR A 254 -9.38 -7.06 -5.11
N LYS A 255 -8.71 -5.92 -5.02
CA LYS A 255 -9.21 -4.63 -5.52
C LYS A 255 -8.62 -4.35 -6.91
N ASP A 256 -9.38 -3.72 -7.79
CA ASP A 256 -8.89 -3.35 -9.13
C ASP A 256 -7.74 -2.34 -9.06
N ASN A 257 -7.82 -1.39 -8.13
CA ASN A 257 -6.76 -0.41 -7.90
C ASN A 257 -5.65 -1.00 -7.02
N GLY A 258 -4.40 -0.97 -7.48
CA GLY A 258 -3.23 -1.43 -6.73
C GLY A 258 -3.13 -2.95 -6.57
N ILE A 259 -3.76 -3.73 -7.45
CA ILE A 259 -3.79 -5.19 -7.37
C ILE A 259 -2.40 -5.82 -7.24
N SER A 260 -1.41 -5.31 -7.99
CA SER A 260 -0.04 -5.81 -7.89
C SER A 260 0.57 -5.58 -6.50
N MET A 261 0.21 -4.49 -5.82
CA MET A 261 0.65 -4.17 -4.46
C MET A 261 -0.08 -5.05 -3.43
N VAL A 262 -1.38 -5.30 -3.61
CA VAL A 262 -2.14 -6.27 -2.79
C VAL A 262 -1.49 -7.65 -2.86
N ILE A 263 -1.17 -8.11 -4.07
CA ILE A 263 -0.56 -9.41 -4.27
C ILE A 263 0.81 -9.46 -3.58
N LYS A 264 1.64 -8.44 -3.81
CA LYS A 264 3.00 -8.35 -3.26
C LYS A 264 3.04 -8.28 -1.74
N TYR A 265 2.20 -7.44 -1.13
CA TYR A 265 2.32 -7.07 0.29
C TYR A 265 1.27 -7.68 1.21
N GLN A 266 0.26 -8.38 0.69
CA GLN A 266 -0.74 -9.08 1.52
C GLN A 266 -0.88 -10.55 1.15
N VAL A 267 -1.12 -10.85 -0.13
CA VAL A 267 -1.45 -12.22 -0.57
C VAL A 267 -0.23 -13.13 -0.55
N ILE A 268 0.91 -12.73 -1.12
CA ILE A 268 2.13 -13.56 -1.08
C ILE A 268 2.60 -13.80 0.36
N PRO A 269 2.68 -12.79 1.25
CA PRO A 269 2.97 -13.03 2.67
C PRO A 269 2.02 -14.02 3.33
N LEU A 270 0.73 -13.99 2.99
CA LEU A 270 -0.26 -14.96 3.49
C LEU A 270 -0.06 -16.37 2.92
N LEU A 271 0.26 -16.51 1.62
CA LEU A 271 0.57 -17.79 1.00
C LEU A 271 1.85 -18.40 1.59
N LYS A 272 2.90 -17.59 1.81
CA LYS A 272 4.11 -18.02 2.53
C LYS A 272 3.75 -18.50 3.93
N GLN A 273 2.85 -17.82 4.62
CA GLN A 273 2.35 -18.26 5.93
C GLN A 273 1.61 -19.60 5.85
N TYR A 274 0.74 -19.83 4.84
CA TYR A 274 0.10 -21.14 4.66
C TYR A 274 1.09 -22.28 4.40
N VAL A 275 2.21 -22.00 3.74
CA VAL A 275 3.30 -22.99 3.59
C VAL A 275 3.96 -23.28 4.94
N ARG A 276 4.24 -22.24 5.74
CA ARG A 276 4.82 -22.37 7.09
C ARG A 276 3.91 -23.14 8.04
N ASP A 277 2.61 -22.88 7.99
CA ASP A 277 1.60 -23.55 8.82
C ASP A 277 1.22 -24.94 8.29
N ASN A 278 1.94 -25.43 7.27
CA ASN A 278 1.75 -26.73 6.63
C ASN A 278 0.38 -26.96 5.99
N ILE A 279 -0.39 -25.89 5.71
CA ILE A 279 -1.64 -25.93 4.93
C ILE A 279 -1.33 -26.28 3.48
N LEU A 280 -0.31 -25.61 2.92
CA LEU A 280 0.20 -25.87 1.58
C LEU A 280 1.45 -26.78 1.63
N ASN A 281 1.66 -27.57 0.58
CA ASN A 281 2.91 -28.26 0.32
C ASN A 281 4.00 -27.24 -0.05
N ARG A 282 5.27 -27.53 0.28
CA ARG A 282 6.42 -26.72 -0.14
C ARG A 282 6.54 -26.58 -1.66
N THR A 283 5.97 -27.50 -2.45
CA THR A 283 5.87 -27.35 -3.91
C THR A 283 5.14 -26.06 -4.32
N ALA A 284 4.27 -25.53 -3.46
CA ALA A 284 3.62 -24.24 -3.66
C ALA A 284 4.63 -23.09 -3.83
N ASN A 285 5.83 -23.20 -3.24
CA ASN A 285 6.85 -22.15 -3.35
C ASN A 285 7.22 -21.86 -4.81
N THR A 286 7.18 -22.84 -5.70
CA THR A 286 7.42 -22.61 -7.13
C THR A 286 6.35 -21.69 -7.72
N GLY A 287 5.08 -21.93 -7.41
CA GLY A 287 3.97 -21.08 -7.83
C GLY A 287 3.98 -19.71 -7.16
N ILE A 288 4.32 -19.65 -5.88
CA ILE A 288 4.44 -18.38 -5.12
C ILE A 288 5.58 -17.54 -5.69
N CYS A 289 6.73 -18.14 -6.01
CA CYS A 289 7.85 -17.46 -6.65
C CYS A 289 7.48 -16.96 -8.07
N ALA A 290 6.72 -17.74 -8.83
CA ALA A 290 6.22 -17.29 -10.13
C ALA A 290 5.26 -16.09 -9.99
N LEU A 291 4.35 -16.14 -9.01
CA LEU A 291 3.44 -15.05 -8.69
C LEU A 291 4.20 -13.80 -8.21
N GLN A 292 5.23 -13.97 -7.37
CA GLN A 292 6.10 -12.90 -6.89
C GLN A 292 6.84 -12.25 -8.06
N LYS A 293 7.44 -13.03 -8.97
CA LYS A 293 8.12 -12.51 -10.16
C LYS A 293 7.16 -11.70 -11.05
N LEU A 294 5.93 -12.16 -11.21
CA LEU A 294 4.92 -11.45 -11.99
C LEU A 294 4.61 -10.06 -11.40
N VAL A 295 4.64 -9.92 -10.08
CA VAL A 295 4.41 -8.64 -9.40
C VAL A 295 5.68 -7.93 -8.95
N ASP A 296 6.88 -8.46 -9.19
CA ASP A 296 8.16 -7.81 -8.86
C ASP A 296 9.00 -7.49 -10.11
N GLY A 297 8.53 -7.91 -11.28
CA GLY A 297 9.21 -7.69 -12.56
C GLY A 297 9.62 -6.24 -12.76
N LYS A 298 10.68 -6.02 -13.54
CA LYS A 298 11.13 -4.64 -13.85
C LYS A 298 10.13 -3.91 -14.70
N TYR A 299 9.23 -4.64 -15.35
CA TYR A 299 8.10 -4.09 -16.07
C TYR A 299 6.79 -4.69 -15.56
N SER A 300 5.75 -3.86 -15.49
CA SER A 300 4.41 -4.24 -15.05
C SER A 300 3.36 -3.65 -15.98
N LYS A 301 2.22 -4.34 -16.10
CA LYS A 301 1.01 -3.79 -16.72
C LYS A 301 0.17 -2.96 -15.74
N ASP A 302 0.51 -2.96 -14.45
CA ASP A 302 -0.21 -2.19 -13.44
C ASP A 302 0.22 -0.72 -13.48
N LYS A 303 -0.66 0.13 -14.01
CA LYS A 303 -0.42 1.57 -14.15
C LYS A 303 -0.15 2.27 -12.81
N THR A 304 -0.70 1.76 -11.70
CA THR A 304 -0.50 2.35 -10.36
C THR A 304 0.95 2.31 -9.89
N ARG A 305 1.78 1.46 -10.49
CA ARG A 305 3.22 1.37 -10.19
C ARG A 305 4.08 2.34 -10.98
N ALA A 306 3.49 3.04 -11.94
CA ALA A 306 4.20 3.91 -12.87
C ALA A 306 3.66 5.33 -12.91
N ASP A 307 2.36 5.51 -12.64
CA ASP A 307 1.73 6.82 -12.64
C ASP A 307 1.99 7.52 -11.30
N THR A 308 2.97 8.42 -11.31
CA THR A 308 3.35 9.25 -10.17
C THR A 308 2.53 10.55 -10.12
N ASN A 309 1.48 10.69 -10.94
CA ASN A 309 0.66 11.90 -11.06
C ASN A 309 1.50 13.19 -11.20
N ARG A 310 2.67 13.07 -11.82
CA ARG A 310 3.63 14.18 -11.93
C ARG A 310 3.12 15.21 -12.90
N ILE A 311 2.51 14.75 -14.00
CA ILE A 311 1.99 15.60 -15.05
C ILE A 311 0.50 15.83 -14.83
N LYS A 312 0.14 17.06 -14.47
CA LYS A 312 -1.25 17.53 -14.42
C LYS A 312 -1.59 18.31 -15.69
N LEU A 313 -2.55 17.76 -16.44
CA LEU A 313 -3.06 18.35 -17.67
C LEU A 313 -4.02 19.51 -17.39
N TYR A 314 -3.91 20.59 -18.17
CA TYR A 314 -4.92 21.67 -18.23
C TYR A 314 -5.91 21.50 -19.39
N LYS A 315 -5.59 20.65 -20.38
CA LYS A 315 -6.45 20.30 -21.52
C LYS A 315 -6.59 18.79 -21.60
N THR A 316 -7.83 18.31 -21.72
CA THR A 316 -8.20 16.89 -21.74
C THR A 316 -9.31 16.63 -22.76
N GLY A 317 -9.59 15.37 -23.09
CA GLY A 317 -10.63 14.94 -24.02
C GLY A 317 -10.23 15.10 -25.48
N ILE A 318 -8.95 14.91 -25.82
CA ILE A 318 -8.46 15.13 -27.18
C ILE A 318 -8.81 13.92 -28.07
N THR A 319 -9.66 14.15 -29.07
CA THR A 319 -9.98 13.15 -30.12
C THR A 319 -9.25 13.46 -31.43
N ALA A 320 -9.27 12.50 -32.37
CA ALA A 320 -8.70 12.68 -33.69
C ALA A 320 -9.35 13.85 -34.45
N GLU A 321 -10.67 14.00 -34.33
CA GLU A 321 -11.45 15.10 -34.93
C GLU A 321 -11.05 16.45 -34.33
N ILE A 322 -11.00 16.54 -32.99
CA ILE A 322 -10.57 17.77 -32.30
C ILE A 322 -9.15 18.16 -32.73
N PHE A 323 -8.24 17.19 -32.82
CA PHE A 323 -6.88 17.45 -33.27
C PHE A 323 -6.82 17.96 -34.72
N LYS A 324 -7.65 17.41 -35.61
CA LYS A 324 -7.70 17.77 -37.02
C LYS A 324 -8.31 19.15 -37.25
N ASP A 325 -9.36 19.49 -36.52
CA ASP A 325 -10.16 20.71 -36.72
C ASP A 325 -9.52 21.95 -36.06
N GLU A 326 -8.58 21.78 -35.14
CA GLU A 326 -7.89 22.90 -34.49
C GLU A 326 -6.88 23.61 -35.40
N GLY A 327 -6.92 24.95 -35.39
CA GLY A 327 -6.18 25.82 -36.30
C GLY A 327 -4.64 25.71 -36.21
N MET A 328 -3.94 26.34 -37.17
CA MET A 328 -2.46 26.36 -37.30
C MET A 328 -1.74 27.21 -36.22
N THR A 329 -2.03 26.94 -34.96
CA THR A 329 -1.43 27.52 -33.75
C THR A 329 -0.83 26.40 -32.90
N HIS A 330 -0.19 26.68 -31.77
CA HIS A 330 0.48 25.68 -30.90
C HIS A 330 -0.41 24.58 -30.30
N GLN A 331 -1.74 24.69 -30.43
CA GLN A 331 -2.71 23.72 -29.89
C GLN A 331 -2.45 22.24 -30.27
N PRO A 332 -2.07 21.89 -31.51
CA PRO A 332 -1.75 20.51 -31.87
C PRO A 332 -0.60 19.92 -31.03
N LEU A 333 0.39 20.72 -30.62
CA LEU A 333 1.48 20.22 -29.76
C LEU A 333 0.97 19.88 -28.36
N VAL A 334 0.14 20.76 -27.78
CA VAL A 334 -0.55 20.51 -26.50
C VAL A 334 -1.41 19.26 -26.60
N ASN A 335 -2.15 19.12 -27.70
CA ASN A 335 -3.04 18.00 -27.96
C ASN A 335 -2.29 16.68 -28.06
N LEU A 336 -1.16 16.62 -28.76
CA LEU A 336 -0.38 15.38 -28.85
C LEU A 336 0.12 14.95 -27.47
N VAL A 337 0.69 15.87 -26.69
CA VAL A 337 1.20 15.53 -25.35
C VAL A 337 0.07 15.18 -24.39
N SER A 338 -1.04 15.92 -24.43
CA SER A 338 -2.24 15.62 -23.65
C SER A 338 -2.80 14.26 -24.03
N ARG A 339 -2.94 13.97 -25.33
CA ARG A 339 -3.41 12.68 -25.84
C ARG A 339 -2.52 11.52 -25.38
N ILE A 340 -1.20 11.68 -25.45
CA ILE A 340 -0.23 10.67 -24.99
C ILE A 340 -0.40 10.38 -23.49
N LYS A 341 -0.52 11.43 -22.66
CA LYS A 341 -0.77 11.28 -21.22
C LYS A 341 -2.13 10.64 -20.92
N GLU A 342 -3.18 11.05 -21.62
CA GLU A 342 -4.53 10.51 -21.45
C GLU A 342 -4.64 9.04 -21.82
N GLN A 343 -3.99 8.64 -22.92
CA GLN A 343 -3.95 7.26 -23.37
C GLN A 343 -3.33 6.34 -22.31
N GLY A 344 -2.26 6.82 -21.68
CA GLY A 344 -1.60 6.14 -20.58
C GLY A 344 -0.74 4.94 -20.98
N LEU A 345 -0.35 4.77 -22.25
CA LEU A 345 0.50 3.64 -22.67
C LEU A 345 1.98 3.79 -22.27
N ILE A 346 2.43 5.00 -21.97
CA ILE A 346 3.76 5.32 -21.46
C ILE A 346 3.64 6.15 -20.18
N ASP A 347 4.64 6.07 -19.30
CA ASP A 347 4.61 6.72 -17.99
C ASP A 347 5.06 8.20 -18.02
N ASP A 348 4.78 8.92 -16.92
CA ASP A 348 5.09 10.35 -16.78
C ASP A 348 6.59 10.66 -16.86
N THR A 349 7.42 9.72 -16.42
CA THR A 349 8.87 9.90 -16.44
C THR A 349 9.38 9.89 -17.87
N ASP A 350 8.86 8.99 -18.72
CA ASP A 350 9.21 8.97 -20.13
C ASP A 350 8.58 10.10 -20.93
N ILE A 351 7.34 10.51 -20.64
CA ILE A 351 6.78 11.72 -21.26
C ILE A 351 7.68 12.92 -20.94
N THR A 352 8.12 13.05 -19.69
CA THR A 352 8.99 14.14 -19.26
C THR A 352 10.36 14.08 -19.95
N ASN A 353 11.03 12.92 -19.91
CA ASN A 353 12.42 12.78 -20.36
C ASN A 353 12.55 12.60 -21.88
N GLN A 354 11.65 11.85 -22.51
CA GLN A 354 11.72 11.49 -23.93
C GLN A 354 10.93 12.44 -24.83
N ILE A 355 10.00 13.23 -24.29
CA ILE A 355 9.16 14.14 -25.07
C ILE A 355 9.34 15.60 -24.64
N MET A 356 9.04 15.94 -23.38
CA MET A 356 9.00 17.33 -22.93
C MET A 356 10.38 17.99 -22.88
N PHE A 357 11.36 17.31 -22.28
CA PHE A 357 12.73 17.79 -22.07
C PHE A 357 13.75 17.04 -22.90
N ASN A 358 13.31 16.40 -23.98
CA ASN A 358 14.19 15.70 -24.90
C ASN A 358 14.78 16.68 -25.93
N PRO A 359 16.11 16.83 -25.99
CA PRO A 359 16.76 17.64 -27.01
C PRO A 359 16.42 17.20 -28.45
N GLN A 360 16.13 15.92 -28.68
CA GLN A 360 15.78 15.40 -30.01
C GLN A 360 14.36 15.78 -30.47
N VAL A 361 13.56 16.41 -29.61
CA VAL A 361 12.21 16.89 -29.94
C VAL A 361 12.24 18.37 -30.32
N VAL A 362 12.78 19.21 -29.44
CA VAL A 362 13.01 20.65 -29.71
C VAL A 362 14.27 21.10 -28.98
N ILE A 363 15.20 21.74 -29.70
CA ILE A 363 16.26 22.55 -29.10
C ILE A 363 16.32 23.91 -29.79
N ARG A 364 16.22 24.98 -29.01
CA ARG A 364 16.61 26.32 -29.45
C ARG A 364 17.72 26.90 -28.58
N LYS A 365 18.96 26.89 -29.10
CA LYS A 365 20.15 27.46 -28.42
C LYS A 365 20.31 28.96 -28.66
N LYS A 366 19.80 29.48 -29.78
CA LYS A 366 19.98 30.87 -30.20
C LYS A 366 18.74 31.44 -30.92
N ALA A 367 18.59 32.76 -30.91
CA ALA A 367 17.62 33.47 -31.74
C ALA A 367 18.16 34.84 -32.20
N LYS A 368 17.67 35.33 -33.35
CA LYS A 368 18.01 36.68 -33.85
C LYS A 368 16.94 37.70 -33.42
N ILE A 369 17.28 38.59 -32.50
CA ILE A 369 16.43 39.73 -32.13
C ILE A 369 16.99 40.98 -32.80
N ASN A 370 16.20 41.67 -33.64
CA ASN A 370 16.63 42.86 -34.37
C ASN A 370 17.92 42.66 -35.17
N LYS A 371 18.07 41.51 -35.84
CA LYS A 371 19.27 41.06 -36.58
C LYS A 371 20.50 40.76 -35.71
N VAL A 372 20.41 40.87 -34.38
CA VAL A 372 21.45 40.49 -33.43
C VAL A 372 21.18 39.09 -32.90
N GLU A 373 22.13 38.18 -33.05
CA GLU A 373 22.04 36.83 -32.50
C GLU A 373 22.23 36.89 -30.97
N ARG A 374 21.28 36.30 -30.23
CA ARG A 374 21.35 36.10 -28.78
C ARG A 374 21.38 34.61 -28.49
N THR A 375 22.25 34.22 -27.56
CA THR A 375 22.33 32.87 -27.02
C THR A 375 21.45 32.80 -25.78
N PHE A 376 20.64 31.75 -25.65
CA PHE A 376 19.83 31.55 -24.46
C PHE A 376 20.68 30.90 -23.36
N PRO A 377 20.50 31.28 -22.08
CA PRO A 377 21.28 30.74 -20.97
C PRO A 377 21.05 29.24 -20.76
N VAL A 378 19.89 28.72 -21.19
CA VAL A 378 19.57 27.29 -21.24
C VAL A 378 18.98 26.99 -22.63
N PRO A 379 19.36 25.89 -23.30
CA PRO A 379 18.68 25.47 -24.53
C PRO A 379 17.19 25.27 -24.27
N GLY A 380 16.32 25.87 -25.11
CA GLY A 380 14.89 25.71 -24.96
C GLY A 380 14.40 24.34 -25.45
N TYR A 381 13.70 23.58 -24.60
CA TYR A 381 13.06 22.30 -24.89
C TYR A 381 11.63 22.49 -25.45
N LEU A 382 10.85 21.42 -25.66
CA LEU A 382 9.44 21.53 -26.07
C LEU A 382 8.63 22.31 -25.03
N TYR A 383 8.97 22.12 -23.76
CA TYR A 383 8.41 22.84 -22.62
C TYR A 383 9.49 23.57 -21.83
N VAL A 384 9.16 24.76 -21.32
CA VAL A 384 10.01 25.51 -20.37
C VAL A 384 9.18 26.01 -19.22
N GLU A 385 9.82 26.23 -18.07
CA GLU A 385 9.15 26.81 -16.91
C GLU A 385 8.49 28.13 -17.31
N ARG A 386 7.21 28.30 -16.94
CA ARG A 386 6.40 29.44 -17.35
C ARG A 386 7.00 30.77 -16.92
N SER A 387 7.67 30.81 -15.76
CA SER A 387 8.39 31.97 -15.22
C SER A 387 9.55 32.41 -16.15
N SER A 388 10.16 31.46 -16.85
CA SER A 388 11.34 31.66 -17.71
C SER A 388 10.99 31.90 -19.18
N ARG A 389 9.72 31.82 -19.55
CA ARG A 389 9.28 31.91 -20.96
C ARG A 389 9.74 33.21 -21.65
N ASP A 390 9.75 34.33 -20.90
CA ASP A 390 10.01 35.66 -21.43
C ASP A 390 11.51 35.85 -21.79
N ILE A 391 12.38 34.95 -21.34
CA ILE A 391 13.79 34.86 -21.76
C ILE A 391 13.88 34.50 -23.25
N TYR A 392 12.96 33.68 -23.75
CA TYR A 392 12.95 33.14 -25.12
C TYR A 392 12.18 34.05 -26.09
N THR A 393 12.56 35.33 -26.12
CA THR A 393 12.07 36.30 -27.11
C THR A 393 12.90 36.25 -28.38
N TYR A 394 12.27 36.37 -29.55
CA TYR A 394 12.98 36.24 -30.84
C TYR A 394 12.69 37.35 -31.86
N GLY A 395 12.04 38.45 -31.44
CA GLY A 395 12.01 39.68 -32.24
C GLY A 395 10.91 40.69 -31.87
N THR A 396 11.20 41.97 -32.06
CA THR A 396 10.22 43.06 -32.12
C THR A 396 10.05 43.45 -33.59
N THR A 397 8.87 43.28 -34.17
CA THR A 397 8.62 43.78 -35.53
C THR A 397 8.16 45.22 -35.45
N VAL A 398 8.56 46.07 -36.39
CA VAL A 398 7.92 47.39 -36.55
C VAL A 398 6.70 47.24 -37.46
N ASN A 399 5.60 47.95 -37.18
CA ASN A 399 4.46 48.00 -38.08
C ASN A 399 4.81 48.81 -39.36
N LYS A 400 3.90 48.86 -40.34
CA LYS A 400 4.12 49.62 -41.60
C LYS A 400 4.34 51.13 -41.37
N ARG A 401 4.11 51.65 -40.15
CA ARG A 401 4.31 53.03 -39.72
C ARG A 401 5.60 53.23 -38.89
N GLY A 402 6.40 52.19 -38.68
CA GLY A 402 7.65 52.26 -37.91
C GLY A 402 7.51 52.10 -36.39
N GLU A 403 6.31 51.83 -35.87
CA GLU A 403 6.08 51.65 -34.43
C GLU A 403 6.42 50.23 -33.99
N ALA A 404 7.01 50.06 -32.80
CA ALA A 404 7.37 48.75 -32.26
C ALA A 404 6.11 47.91 -31.95
N LYS A 405 5.96 46.75 -32.61
CA LYS A 405 4.99 45.72 -32.24
C LYS A 405 5.48 44.98 -30.99
N ARG A 406 4.51 44.40 -30.27
CA ARG A 406 4.74 43.53 -29.11
C ARG A 406 5.82 42.47 -29.44
N PRO A 407 6.78 42.20 -28.52
CA PRO A 407 7.76 41.14 -28.69
C PRO A 407 7.09 39.80 -28.99
N ARG A 408 7.68 39.02 -29.89
CA ARG A 408 7.27 37.64 -30.16
C ARG A 408 8.02 36.69 -29.23
N PHE A 409 7.27 35.75 -28.64
CA PHE A 409 7.74 34.77 -27.68
C PHE A 409 7.75 33.40 -28.34
N PHE A 410 8.80 32.61 -28.09
CA PHE A 410 8.89 31.26 -28.61
C PHE A 410 7.96 30.28 -27.88
N TYR A 411 7.51 30.59 -26.66
CA TYR A 411 6.62 29.77 -25.83
C TYR A 411 5.28 30.46 -25.58
N SER A 412 4.22 29.66 -25.37
CA SER A 412 2.85 30.20 -25.25
C SER A 412 2.67 30.92 -23.93
N GLY A 413 1.84 31.96 -23.96
CA GLY A 413 1.45 32.68 -22.76
C GLY A 413 0.11 32.30 -22.16
N SER A 414 -0.68 31.47 -22.85
CA SER A 414 -2.02 31.11 -22.40
C SER A 414 -1.98 29.99 -21.36
N ILE A 415 -2.91 30.03 -20.41
CA ILE A 415 -3.00 29.03 -19.35
C ILE A 415 -3.44 27.65 -19.86
N ASN A 416 -4.20 27.63 -20.96
CA ASN A 416 -4.68 26.41 -21.59
C ASN A 416 -3.60 25.67 -22.41
N ASP A 417 -2.40 26.24 -22.50
CA ASP A 417 -1.26 25.69 -23.25
C ASP A 417 -0.09 25.31 -22.35
N ALA A 418 -0.40 25.16 -21.07
CA ALA A 418 0.55 24.76 -20.05
C ALA A 418 0.26 23.34 -19.58
N ILE A 419 1.22 22.79 -18.87
CA ILE A 419 1.08 21.58 -18.06
C ILE A 419 1.85 21.81 -16.77
N SER A 420 1.34 21.28 -15.66
CA SER A 420 2.06 21.30 -14.39
C SER A 420 2.83 20.00 -14.25
N VAL A 421 4.14 20.07 -14.03
CA VAL A 421 5.00 18.93 -13.71
C VAL A 421 5.52 19.11 -12.29
N ASP A 422 5.23 18.18 -11.39
CA ASP A 422 5.66 18.24 -9.98
C ASP A 422 5.29 19.57 -9.28
N GLY A 423 4.10 20.12 -9.61
CA GLY A 423 3.60 21.39 -9.06
C GLY A 423 4.16 22.66 -9.71
N ILE A 424 5.06 22.53 -10.71
CA ILE A 424 5.65 23.65 -11.45
C ILE A 424 4.98 23.76 -12.82
N ASP A 425 4.55 24.98 -13.19
CA ASP A 425 3.91 25.24 -14.49
C ASP A 425 4.93 25.38 -15.62
N TYR A 426 4.71 24.64 -16.71
CA TYR A 426 5.50 24.68 -17.92
C TYR A 426 4.67 25.15 -19.12
N ALA A 427 5.24 26.01 -19.96
CA ALA A 427 4.65 26.50 -21.19
C ALA A 427 5.19 25.76 -22.42
N VAL A 428 4.30 25.37 -23.34
CA VAL A 428 4.67 24.72 -24.62
C VAL A 428 5.26 25.72 -25.62
N ALA A 429 6.11 25.23 -26.53
CA ALA A 429 6.56 25.99 -27.69
C ALA A 429 5.38 26.52 -28.53
N SER A 430 5.40 27.83 -28.82
CA SER A 430 4.34 28.62 -29.46
C SER A 430 4.63 29.03 -30.90
N GLU A 431 5.83 28.81 -31.43
CA GLU A 431 6.22 29.32 -32.76
C GLU A 431 5.49 28.56 -33.88
N MET A 432 4.32 29.08 -34.25
CA MET A 432 3.51 28.61 -35.37
C MET A 432 3.16 29.83 -36.24
N GLN A 433 3.75 29.94 -37.44
CA GLN A 433 3.18 30.76 -38.50
C GLN A 433 2.40 29.82 -39.44
N PRO A 434 1.12 30.11 -39.75
CA PRO A 434 0.31 29.30 -40.67
C PRO A 434 0.93 29.10 -42.07
N GLY A 435 1.92 29.91 -42.45
CA GLY A 435 2.63 29.83 -43.73
C GLY A 435 4.05 29.27 -43.67
N GLU A 436 4.57 28.86 -42.51
CA GLU A 436 5.90 28.27 -42.38
C GLU A 436 5.80 26.74 -42.47
N TYR A 437 6.25 26.18 -43.60
CA TYR A 437 6.47 24.74 -43.78
C TYR A 437 7.96 24.43 -43.70
N SER A 438 8.31 23.26 -43.17
CA SER A 438 9.67 22.74 -43.28
C SER A 438 9.75 21.62 -44.27
N ARG A 439 10.78 21.73 -45.11
CA ARG A 439 11.16 20.70 -46.06
C ARG A 439 11.63 19.47 -45.28
N TRP A 440 11.02 18.32 -45.56
CA TRP A 440 11.50 17.02 -45.08
C TRP A 440 12.77 16.69 -45.85
N TYR A 441 13.91 16.56 -45.16
CA TYR A 441 15.16 16.16 -45.80
C TYR A 441 15.18 14.65 -46.04
N GLU A 442 16.00 14.20 -47.00
CA GLU A 442 16.18 12.77 -47.33
C GLU A 442 16.56 11.91 -46.11
N ASP A 443 17.13 12.54 -45.07
CA ASP A 443 17.59 11.92 -43.82
C ASP A 443 16.53 11.83 -42.70
N LEU A 444 15.22 11.94 -43.00
CA LEU A 444 14.17 11.80 -41.99
C LEU A 444 14.29 10.45 -41.27
N ASP A 445 14.47 10.48 -39.94
CA ASP A 445 14.71 9.31 -39.07
C ASP A 445 16.11 8.66 -39.22
N SER A 446 17.13 9.40 -39.69
CA SER A 446 18.52 8.94 -39.81
C SER A 446 19.22 8.62 -38.49
N GLY A 447 18.64 9.02 -37.34
CA GLY A 447 19.19 8.75 -36.01
C GLY A 447 20.42 9.59 -35.63
N THR A 448 20.82 10.58 -36.43
CA THR A 448 21.96 11.45 -36.16
C THR A 448 21.53 12.90 -35.95
N GLU A 449 21.87 13.49 -34.79
CA GLU A 449 21.39 14.81 -34.36
C GLU A 449 21.88 15.97 -35.24
N GLU A 450 22.99 15.81 -35.96
CA GLU A 450 23.62 16.87 -36.75
C GLU A 450 23.04 17.04 -38.16
N ASN A 451 22.33 16.03 -38.68
CA ASN A 451 21.84 16.01 -40.07
C ASN A 451 20.40 16.51 -40.24
N GLU A 452 19.61 16.52 -39.16
CA GLU A 452 18.30 17.18 -39.17
C GLU A 452 18.52 18.67 -38.87
N ARG A 453 18.37 19.57 -39.86
CA ARG A 453 18.44 21.02 -39.62
C ARG A 453 17.70 21.43 -38.34
N TYR A 454 18.18 22.51 -37.69
CA TYR A 454 17.55 23.29 -36.61
C TYR A 454 16.16 23.89 -36.98
N SER A 455 15.31 23.15 -37.69
CA SER A 455 13.95 23.58 -37.98
C SER A 455 13.11 23.41 -36.71
N SER A 456 12.51 24.52 -36.27
CA SER A 456 11.49 24.61 -35.22
C SER A 456 10.07 24.53 -35.78
N SER A 457 9.87 23.97 -36.99
CA SER A 457 8.53 23.97 -37.59
C SER A 457 7.55 23.03 -36.89
N PRO A 458 6.25 23.37 -36.89
CA PRO A 458 5.21 22.56 -36.26
C PRO A 458 5.21 21.08 -36.65
N ASN A 459 5.27 20.76 -37.94
CA ASN A 459 5.20 19.36 -38.41
C ASN A 459 6.42 18.56 -37.99
N SER A 460 7.61 19.17 -38.03
CA SER A 460 8.83 18.50 -37.58
C SER A 460 8.80 18.21 -36.07
N ILE A 461 8.27 19.13 -35.27
CA ILE A 461 8.11 18.94 -33.83
C ILE A 461 7.06 17.86 -33.54
N MET A 462 5.89 17.92 -34.19
CA MET A 462 4.84 16.92 -34.06
C MET A 462 5.33 15.52 -34.45
N PHE A 463 6.06 15.40 -35.56
CA PHE A 463 6.69 14.13 -35.96
C PHE A 463 7.69 13.63 -34.91
N ARG A 464 8.53 14.51 -34.36
CA ARG A 464 9.51 14.13 -33.33
C ARG A 464 8.85 13.72 -32.01
N ILE A 465 7.76 14.37 -31.61
CA ILE A 465 6.92 13.94 -30.47
C ILE A 465 6.43 12.50 -30.71
N LEU A 466 5.82 12.25 -31.86
CA LEU A 466 5.30 10.93 -32.22
C LEU A 466 6.42 9.88 -32.33
N ARG A 467 7.57 10.24 -32.89
CA ARG A 467 8.77 9.37 -32.95
C ARG A 467 9.23 8.98 -31.56
N SER A 468 9.40 9.94 -30.66
CA SER A 468 9.78 9.66 -29.27
C SER A 468 8.76 8.76 -28.59
N TYR A 469 7.47 9.01 -28.81
CA TYR A 469 6.38 8.18 -28.30
C TYR A 469 6.47 6.72 -28.80
N TYR A 470 6.52 6.47 -30.11
CA TYR A 470 6.58 5.10 -30.64
C TYR A 470 7.88 4.37 -30.28
N ARG A 471 9.02 5.09 -30.21
CA ARG A 471 10.29 4.51 -29.77
C ARG A 471 10.24 4.09 -28.30
N ALA A 472 9.68 4.93 -27.43
CA ALA A 472 9.45 4.56 -26.04
C ALA A 472 8.54 3.34 -25.94
N LEU A 473 7.41 3.35 -26.66
CA LEU A 473 6.46 2.25 -26.66
C LEU A 473 7.07 0.90 -27.11
N SER A 474 7.81 0.89 -28.23
CA SER A 474 8.50 -0.32 -28.71
C SER A 474 9.57 -0.80 -27.73
N LYS A 475 10.29 0.12 -27.08
CA LYS A 475 11.28 -0.21 -26.05
C LYS A 475 10.62 -0.90 -24.85
N HIS A 476 9.56 -0.33 -24.27
CA HIS A 476 8.83 -0.89 -23.13
C HIS A 476 8.29 -2.28 -23.43
N TYR A 477 7.57 -2.44 -24.53
CA TYR A 477 7.07 -3.75 -24.93
C TYR A 477 8.21 -4.74 -25.20
N GLY A 478 9.32 -4.28 -25.78
CA GLY A 478 10.51 -5.11 -26.00
C GLY A 478 11.14 -5.61 -24.71
N GLU A 479 11.41 -4.70 -23.76
CA GLU A 479 12.02 -5.02 -22.47
C GLU A 479 11.10 -5.89 -21.60
N TYR A 480 9.79 -5.65 -21.64
CA TYR A 480 8.80 -6.52 -21.01
C TYR A 480 8.78 -7.92 -21.61
N LEU A 481 8.83 -8.06 -22.94
CA LEU A 481 8.86 -9.37 -23.60
C LEU A 481 10.16 -10.15 -23.36
N LEU A 482 11.24 -9.50 -22.91
CA LEU A 482 12.43 -10.20 -22.43
C LEU A 482 12.18 -10.92 -21.10
N GLU A 483 11.34 -10.34 -20.23
CA GLU A 483 10.94 -10.96 -18.95
C GLU A 483 9.77 -11.92 -19.13
N PHE A 484 8.83 -11.60 -20.02
CA PHE A 484 7.56 -12.32 -20.23
C PHE A 484 7.37 -12.68 -21.72
N PRO A 485 8.20 -13.59 -22.27
CA PRO A 485 8.21 -13.88 -23.70
C PRO A 485 6.91 -14.51 -24.22
N GLY A 486 6.08 -15.08 -23.35
CA GLY A 486 4.82 -15.74 -23.71
C GLY A 486 3.60 -14.82 -23.90
N ASP A 487 3.75 -13.51 -23.70
CA ASP A 487 2.63 -12.57 -23.82
C ASP A 487 2.32 -12.22 -25.29
N GLU A 488 1.42 -13.00 -25.90
CA GLU A 488 1.06 -12.88 -27.31
C GLU A 488 0.39 -11.53 -27.65
N ASN A 489 -0.40 -10.97 -26.72
CA ASN A 489 -1.10 -9.69 -26.93
C ASN A 489 -0.10 -8.54 -27.01
N ILE A 490 0.83 -8.43 -26.05
CA ILE A 490 1.89 -7.41 -26.07
C ILE A 490 2.80 -7.58 -27.28
N ARG A 491 3.10 -8.83 -27.69
CA ARG A 491 3.87 -9.09 -28.92
C ARG A 491 3.18 -8.53 -30.16
N ARG A 492 1.86 -8.72 -30.27
CA ARG A 492 1.05 -8.16 -31.38
C ARG A 492 0.95 -6.65 -31.31
N LEU A 493 0.75 -6.06 -30.13
CA LEU A 493 0.75 -4.61 -29.93
C LEU A 493 2.08 -3.98 -30.34
N LYS A 494 3.21 -4.59 -29.95
CA LYS A 494 4.54 -4.12 -30.36
C LYS A 494 4.69 -4.12 -31.88
N ALA A 495 4.32 -5.22 -32.53
CA ALA A 495 4.38 -5.32 -33.99
C ALA A 495 3.48 -4.29 -34.67
N TYR A 496 2.28 -4.06 -34.14
CA TYR A 496 1.35 -3.06 -34.65
C TYR A 496 1.88 -1.62 -34.46
N ALA A 497 2.41 -1.30 -33.28
CA ALA A 497 3.02 0.00 -32.99
C ALA A 497 4.19 0.29 -33.94
N GLU A 498 5.04 -0.70 -34.21
CA GLU A 498 6.14 -0.57 -35.17
C GLU A 498 5.64 -0.42 -36.60
N GLN A 499 4.56 -1.11 -36.98
CA GLN A 499 3.92 -0.96 -38.29
C GLN A 499 3.31 0.44 -38.46
N GLU A 500 2.58 0.93 -37.46
CA GLU A 500 1.98 2.27 -37.47
C GLU A 500 3.05 3.37 -37.48
N TYR A 501 4.15 3.19 -36.75
CA TYR A 501 5.30 4.09 -36.84
C TYR A 501 5.93 4.10 -38.24
N ARG A 502 6.10 2.93 -38.87
CA ARG A 502 6.59 2.85 -40.27
C ARG A 502 5.66 3.56 -41.25
N TYR A 503 4.34 3.45 -41.04
CA TYR A 503 3.34 4.17 -41.82
C TYR A 503 3.47 5.70 -41.63
N LEU A 504 3.59 6.17 -40.38
CA LEU A 504 3.85 7.58 -40.09
C LEU A 504 5.09 8.08 -40.85
N VAL A 505 6.21 7.35 -40.77
CA VAL A 505 7.45 7.71 -41.49
C VAL A 505 7.24 7.71 -43.00
N SER A 506 6.60 6.68 -43.58
CA SER A 506 6.43 6.57 -45.02
C SER A 506 5.53 7.66 -45.59
N GLU A 507 4.38 7.93 -44.94
CA GLU A 507 3.46 8.95 -45.41
C GLU A 507 4.05 10.34 -45.21
N SER A 508 4.75 10.60 -44.11
CA SER A 508 5.46 11.88 -43.90
C SER A 508 6.48 12.15 -45.01
N ARG A 509 7.22 11.12 -45.46
CA ARG A 509 8.18 11.24 -46.57
C ARG A 509 7.50 11.54 -47.90
N LYS A 510 6.28 11.06 -48.14
CA LYS A 510 5.52 11.34 -49.36
C LYS A 510 5.05 12.79 -49.46
N LEU A 511 4.98 13.51 -48.34
CA LEU A 511 4.64 14.95 -48.30
C LEU A 511 5.79 15.85 -48.79
N HIS A 512 6.82 15.28 -49.45
CA HIS A 512 7.99 16.00 -49.93
C HIS A 512 7.59 17.23 -50.78
N PRO A 513 8.19 18.41 -50.53
CA PRO A 513 7.76 19.66 -51.13
C PRO A 513 8.03 19.72 -52.64
N GLU A 514 7.04 20.13 -53.42
CA GLU A 514 7.31 20.97 -54.58
C GLU A 514 8.14 22.18 -54.10
N ILE A 515 9.16 22.61 -54.86
CA ILE A 515 10.11 23.67 -54.46
C ILE A 515 9.40 25.04 -54.47
N SER A 516 8.49 25.27 -53.52
CA SER A 516 7.67 26.47 -53.43
C SER A 516 7.56 26.93 -51.98
N ASP A 517 7.96 28.17 -51.72
CA ASP A 517 7.75 28.84 -50.43
C ASP A 517 6.38 29.55 -50.38
N GLU A 518 5.45 29.16 -51.26
CA GLU A 518 4.10 29.71 -51.31
C GLU A 518 3.25 29.30 -50.10
N LYS A 519 2.55 30.29 -49.53
CA LYS A 519 1.74 30.13 -48.32
C LYS A 519 0.67 29.04 -48.44
N ASP A 520 0.06 28.90 -49.61
CA ASP A 520 -1.04 27.96 -49.83
C ASP A 520 -0.54 26.51 -49.98
N VAL A 521 0.65 26.31 -50.58
CA VAL A 521 1.33 25.01 -50.65
C VAL A 521 1.72 24.54 -49.24
N ASN A 522 2.25 25.45 -48.43
CA ASN A 522 2.62 25.19 -47.03
C ASN A 522 1.40 24.85 -46.16
N ALA A 523 0.29 25.59 -46.34
CA ALA A 523 -0.96 25.33 -45.63
C ALA A 523 -1.55 23.96 -46.00
N LYS A 524 -1.50 23.58 -47.28
CA LYS A 524 -1.93 22.26 -47.76
C LYS A 524 -1.09 21.14 -47.14
N ALA A 525 0.24 21.25 -47.20
CA ALA A 525 1.13 20.23 -46.61
C ALA A 525 0.94 20.08 -45.09
N ASN A 526 0.64 21.17 -44.37
CA ASN A 526 0.27 21.13 -42.96
C ASN A 526 -1.03 20.35 -42.72
N ASN A 527 -2.04 20.53 -43.57
CA ASN A 527 -3.29 19.76 -43.49
C ASN A 527 -3.08 18.29 -43.87
N ASP A 528 -2.32 18.02 -44.93
CA ASP A 528 -2.02 16.65 -45.36
C ASP A 528 -1.25 15.88 -44.26
N PHE A 529 -0.34 16.53 -43.52
CA PHE A 529 0.33 15.91 -42.38
C PHE A 529 -0.61 15.65 -41.19
N ARG A 530 -1.59 16.55 -40.95
CA ARG A 530 -2.65 16.28 -39.95
C ARG A 530 -3.49 15.07 -40.34
N ASP A 531 -3.77 14.88 -41.63
CA ASP A 531 -4.50 13.71 -42.12
C ASP A 531 -3.73 12.41 -41.87
N VAL A 532 -2.39 12.43 -41.98
CA VAL A 532 -1.54 11.29 -41.58
C VAL A 532 -1.71 10.98 -40.10
N ILE A 533 -1.63 11.99 -39.22
CA ILE A 533 -1.79 11.80 -37.77
C ILE A 533 -3.22 11.32 -37.43
N PHE A 534 -4.23 11.87 -38.10
CA PHE A 534 -5.63 11.47 -37.96
C PHE A 534 -5.82 9.97 -38.26
N GLY A 535 -5.06 9.41 -39.20
CA GLY A 535 -5.12 7.99 -39.57
C GLY A 535 -4.44 7.01 -38.59
N LEU A 536 -3.73 7.49 -37.56
CA LEU A 536 -3.00 6.62 -36.61
C LEU A 536 -3.97 5.92 -35.64
N THR A 537 -4.26 4.65 -35.89
CA THR A 537 -5.30 3.92 -35.17
C THR A 537 -4.94 3.64 -33.72
N LEU A 538 -3.75 3.10 -33.43
CA LEU A 538 -3.32 2.79 -32.06
C LEU A 538 -3.15 4.07 -31.24
N PHE A 539 -2.61 5.15 -31.83
CA PHE A 539 -2.45 6.44 -31.15
C PHE A 539 -3.77 7.01 -30.58
N TRP A 540 -4.88 6.83 -31.30
CA TRP A 540 -6.20 7.33 -30.88
C TRP A 540 -7.02 6.37 -30.01
N LYS A 541 -6.48 5.19 -29.68
CA LYS A 541 -7.14 4.18 -28.82
C LYS A 541 -6.73 4.32 -27.37
N ASN A 542 -7.65 4.15 -26.42
CA ASN A 542 -7.35 4.13 -24.98
C ASN A 542 -7.01 2.72 -24.50
N ILE A 543 -6.40 2.61 -23.31
CA ILE A 543 -6.25 1.33 -22.62
C ILE A 543 -7.62 0.67 -22.46
N GLY A 544 -7.69 -0.62 -22.75
CA GLY A 544 -8.93 -1.42 -22.72
C GLY A 544 -9.69 -1.44 -24.05
N ASP A 545 -9.36 -0.56 -25.00
CA ASP A 545 -9.94 -0.63 -26.34
C ASP A 545 -9.39 -1.82 -27.13
N ALA A 546 -10.13 -2.23 -28.17
CA ALA A 546 -9.73 -3.28 -29.09
C ALA A 546 -9.37 -2.73 -30.48
N ILE A 547 -8.39 -3.39 -31.12
CA ILE A 547 -7.98 -3.19 -32.52
C ILE A 547 -8.18 -4.51 -33.27
N ALA A 548 -8.94 -4.48 -34.37
CA ALA A 548 -9.19 -5.65 -35.22
C ALA A 548 -8.20 -5.68 -36.40
N VAL A 549 -7.40 -6.74 -36.50
CA VAL A 549 -6.42 -6.94 -37.58
C VAL A 549 -6.47 -8.38 -38.08
N GLY A 550 -6.79 -8.60 -39.35
CA GLY A 550 -6.76 -9.94 -39.97
C GLY A 550 -7.65 -10.99 -39.29
N GLY A 551 -8.80 -10.58 -38.73
CA GLY A 551 -9.71 -11.47 -37.99
C GLY A 551 -9.31 -11.74 -36.54
N GLN A 552 -8.21 -11.16 -36.05
CA GLN A 552 -7.79 -11.22 -34.66
C GLN A 552 -8.05 -9.89 -33.95
N THR A 553 -8.32 -9.97 -32.64
CA THR A 553 -8.50 -8.79 -31.78
C THR A 553 -7.25 -8.60 -30.93
N ILE A 554 -6.72 -7.38 -30.90
CA ILE A 554 -5.61 -6.94 -30.06
C ILE A 554 -6.19 -5.98 -29.01
N ASN A 555 -6.00 -6.30 -27.73
CA ASN A 555 -6.41 -5.42 -26.64
C ASN A 555 -5.32 -4.40 -26.37
N VAL A 556 -5.66 -3.12 -26.30
CA VAL A 556 -4.70 -2.03 -26.06
C VAL A 556 -4.34 -1.98 -24.57
N GLU A 557 -3.07 -2.23 -24.28
CA GLU A 557 -2.52 -2.41 -22.93
C GLU A 557 -1.18 -1.69 -22.81
N GLY A 558 -0.97 -0.95 -21.72
CA GLY A 558 0.31 -0.30 -21.42
C GLY A 558 1.26 -1.22 -20.65
N VAL A 559 2.56 -0.94 -20.73
CA VAL A 559 3.60 -1.60 -19.94
C VAL A 559 4.55 -0.56 -19.41
N TYR A 560 4.91 -0.67 -18.13
CA TYR A 560 5.62 0.37 -17.41
C TYR A 560 6.78 -0.16 -16.61
N LYS A 561 7.85 0.64 -16.53
CA LYS A 561 9.04 0.30 -15.76
C LYS A 561 8.79 0.48 -14.26
N VAL A 562 9.13 -0.53 -13.47
CA VAL A 562 9.11 -0.50 -12.00
C VAL A 562 10.46 0.04 -11.51
N ASP A 563 10.44 1.19 -10.83
CA ASP A 563 11.65 1.77 -10.22
C ASP A 563 11.85 1.24 -8.79
N GLY A 564 12.61 0.16 -8.66
CA GLY A 564 12.96 -0.44 -7.37
C GLY A 564 13.99 0.33 -6.55
N SER A 565 14.58 1.41 -7.07
CA SER A 565 15.59 2.20 -6.35
C SER A 565 14.99 3.04 -5.21
N LYS A 566 13.66 3.21 -5.20
CA LYS A 566 12.93 4.06 -4.26
C LYS A 566 12.02 3.28 -3.32
N LYS A 567 12.58 2.32 -2.58
CA LYS A 567 11.82 1.45 -1.66
C LYS A 567 10.82 2.20 -0.75
N TYR A 568 11.19 3.35 -0.19
CA TYR A 568 10.31 4.12 0.70
C TYR A 568 9.18 4.85 -0.03
N GLU A 569 9.40 5.24 -1.30
CA GLU A 569 8.35 5.77 -2.18
C GLU A 569 7.35 4.66 -2.51
N GLU A 570 7.83 3.45 -2.79
CA GLU A 570 6.98 2.27 -3.00
C GLU A 570 6.13 1.96 -1.76
N TYR A 571 6.72 2.03 -0.56
CA TYR A 571 5.99 1.76 0.70
C TYR A 571 4.89 2.80 0.92
N SER A 572 5.22 4.08 0.72
CA SER A 572 4.24 5.17 0.82
C SER A 572 3.14 5.00 -0.21
N ASN A 573 3.47 4.72 -1.48
CA ASN A 573 2.48 4.51 -2.53
C ASN A 573 1.57 3.32 -2.22
N ALA A 574 2.10 2.23 -1.67
CA ALA A 574 1.30 1.06 -1.28
C ALA A 574 0.31 1.39 -0.16
N MET A 575 0.74 2.11 0.88
CA MET A 575 -0.13 2.50 2.00
C MET A 575 -1.28 3.41 1.53
N GLU A 576 -0.96 4.43 0.72
CA GLU A 576 -1.94 5.42 0.23
C GLU A 576 -2.88 4.82 -0.83
N THR A 577 -2.36 4.06 -1.80
CA THR A 577 -3.17 3.46 -2.89
C THR A 577 -4.17 2.43 -2.35
N LEU A 578 -3.76 1.64 -1.35
CA LEU A 578 -4.60 0.58 -0.79
C LEU A 578 -5.52 1.06 0.33
N GLY A 579 -5.26 2.25 0.89
CA GLY A 579 -5.93 2.78 2.09
C GLY A 579 -5.63 1.96 3.34
N ILE A 580 -4.43 1.37 3.42
CA ILE A 580 -4.01 0.53 4.55
C ILE A 580 -2.87 1.26 5.26
N HIS A 581 -3.20 1.96 6.34
CA HIS A 581 -2.26 2.83 7.06
C HIS A 581 -1.44 2.06 8.11
N GLN A 582 -1.31 0.75 7.95
CA GLN A 582 -0.55 -0.09 8.86
C GLN A 582 0.31 -1.08 8.08
N MET A 583 1.60 -1.11 8.41
CA MET A 583 2.56 -2.01 7.77
C MET A 583 3.43 -2.71 8.80
N ILE A 584 3.99 -3.86 8.40
CA ILE A 584 4.97 -4.61 9.15
C ILE A 584 6.19 -4.80 8.26
N MET A 585 7.32 -4.27 8.71
CA MET A 585 8.64 -4.55 8.17
C MET A 585 9.17 -5.82 8.85
N GLN A 586 9.19 -6.92 8.12
CA GLN A 586 9.61 -8.23 8.63
C GLN A 586 10.90 -8.71 7.97
N GLY A 587 11.65 -9.54 8.67
CA GLY A 587 12.83 -10.18 8.12
C GLY A 587 13.73 -10.73 9.23
N PRO A 588 14.83 -11.41 8.84
CA PRO A 588 15.71 -12.06 9.78
C PRO A 588 16.47 -11.01 10.61
N PRO A 589 17.12 -11.40 11.72
CA PRO A 589 17.87 -10.48 12.55
C PRO A 589 19.01 -9.80 11.77
N GLY A 590 19.25 -8.52 12.03
CA GLY A 590 20.33 -7.76 11.39
C GLY A 590 20.02 -7.21 9.99
N THR A 591 18.76 -7.05 9.60
CA THR A 591 18.34 -6.44 8.32
C THR A 591 17.87 -4.98 8.44
N SER A 592 18.32 -4.27 9.47
CA SER A 592 18.06 -2.82 9.63
C SER A 592 16.57 -2.42 9.65
N LYS A 593 15.69 -3.24 10.23
CA LYS A 593 14.22 -3.00 10.22
C LYS A 593 13.83 -1.72 10.97
N THR A 594 14.25 -1.57 12.22
CA THR A 594 13.99 -0.37 13.05
C THR A 594 14.62 0.88 12.44
N TYR A 595 15.82 0.75 11.88
CA TYR A 595 16.45 1.80 11.08
C TYR A 595 15.60 2.16 9.84
N SER A 596 15.12 1.17 9.11
CA SER A 596 14.28 1.37 7.92
C SER A 596 12.95 2.05 8.24
N ALA A 597 12.37 1.79 9.41
CA ALA A 597 11.20 2.53 9.89
C ALA A 597 11.52 4.02 10.07
N ARG A 598 12.66 4.37 10.71
CA ARG A 598 13.10 5.77 10.85
C ARG A 598 13.40 6.44 9.51
N GLU A 599 14.09 5.74 8.61
CA GLU A 599 14.38 6.27 7.26
C GLU A 599 13.10 6.51 6.46
N TYR A 600 12.10 5.65 6.60
CA TYR A 600 10.78 5.88 6.03
C TYR A 600 10.12 7.15 6.60
N LEU A 601 10.20 7.38 7.91
CA LEU A 601 9.70 8.62 8.52
C LEU A 601 10.42 9.85 7.99
N LYS A 602 11.76 9.81 7.83
CA LYS A 602 12.54 10.90 7.22
C LYS A 602 12.09 11.18 5.79
N PHE A 603 11.83 10.13 5.02
CA PHE A 603 11.32 10.23 3.65
C PHE A 603 9.94 10.88 3.60
N VAL A 604 9.00 10.45 4.44
CA VAL A 604 7.63 11.01 4.44
C VAL A 604 7.61 12.46 4.97
N GLY A 605 8.48 12.76 5.94
CA GLY A 605 8.60 14.08 6.55
C GLY A 605 9.29 15.14 5.69
N LYS A 606 9.85 14.79 4.51
CA LYS A 606 10.52 15.73 3.60
C LYS A 606 9.62 16.91 3.20
N ASN A 607 10.22 18.10 3.01
CA ASN A 607 9.51 19.28 2.49
C ASN A 607 9.28 19.14 0.98
N GLU A 608 8.10 19.52 0.48
CA GLU A 608 7.75 19.37 -0.95
C GLU A 608 8.66 20.17 -1.89
N ASN A 609 9.27 21.26 -1.40
CA ASN A 609 10.18 22.12 -2.15
C ASN A 609 11.66 21.74 -2.00
N SER A 610 11.99 20.65 -1.29
CA SER A 610 13.36 20.19 -1.09
C SER A 610 13.49 18.72 -1.50
N SER A 611 14.56 18.42 -2.24
CA SER A 611 14.96 17.03 -2.52
C SER A 611 15.46 16.30 -1.28
N ASP A 612 15.79 17.03 -0.21
CA ASP A 612 16.49 16.49 0.95
C ASP A 612 15.52 15.84 1.93
N ILE A 613 15.85 14.63 2.35
CA ILE A 613 15.17 13.92 3.45
C ILE A 613 15.53 14.56 4.78
N LEU A 614 14.69 14.37 5.80
CA LEU A 614 14.98 14.87 7.14
C LEU A 614 16.27 14.26 7.71
N SER A 615 17.04 15.07 8.42
CA SER A 615 18.14 14.59 9.27
C SER A 615 17.62 13.86 10.52
N ASP A 616 18.48 13.09 11.20
CA ASP A 616 18.11 12.45 12.48
C ASP A 616 17.69 13.46 13.55
N SER A 617 18.40 14.59 13.66
CA SER A 617 18.05 15.65 14.61
C SER A 617 16.70 16.28 14.34
N GLU A 618 16.34 16.46 13.05
CA GLU A 618 15.02 16.98 12.69
C GLU A 618 13.93 15.96 12.99
N LEU A 619 14.15 14.68 12.66
CA LEU A 619 13.20 13.62 12.99
C LEU A 619 13.00 13.52 14.51
N ASP A 620 14.06 13.53 15.31
CA ASP A 620 13.97 13.43 16.77
C ASP A 620 13.23 14.62 17.39
N SER A 621 13.35 15.83 16.80
CA SER A 621 12.57 17.00 17.22
C SER A 621 11.07 16.87 16.97
N LEU A 622 10.66 16.02 16.01
CA LEU A 622 9.27 15.72 15.66
C LEU A 622 8.68 14.58 16.51
N GLN A 623 9.49 13.92 17.34
CA GLN A 623 9.01 12.87 18.23
C GLN A 623 8.06 13.47 19.28
N ILE A 624 6.93 12.82 19.51
CA ILE A 624 5.95 13.24 20.50
C ILE A 624 6.55 13.10 21.90
N LYS A 625 6.43 14.16 22.71
CA LYS A 625 6.85 14.19 24.12
C LYS A 625 5.67 14.27 25.08
N ASP A 626 4.56 14.86 24.64
CA ASP A 626 3.36 15.01 25.44
C ASP A 626 2.10 14.86 24.58
N TYR A 627 1.14 14.08 25.07
CA TYR A 627 -0.15 13.85 24.44
C TYR A 627 -1.26 14.75 25.01
N SER A 628 -0.99 15.49 26.08
CA SER A 628 -1.98 16.29 26.81
C SER A 628 -2.62 17.38 25.95
N ALA A 629 -3.87 17.72 26.26
CA ALA A 629 -4.56 18.82 25.60
C ALA A 629 -3.95 20.16 26.01
N GLY A 630 -3.45 20.93 25.04
CA GLY A 630 -2.73 22.19 25.29
C GLY A 630 -1.26 22.04 25.68
N GLY A 631 -0.75 20.80 25.81
CA GLY A 631 0.67 20.50 25.96
C GLY A 631 1.47 20.77 24.69
N ILE A 632 2.78 20.91 24.83
CA ILE A 632 3.69 21.01 23.69
C ILE A 632 3.92 19.60 23.14
N LEU A 633 3.34 19.32 21.96
CA LEU A 633 3.36 17.98 21.35
C LEU A 633 4.79 17.46 21.16
N SER A 634 5.70 18.30 20.66
CA SER A 634 7.09 17.96 20.37
C SER A 634 8.02 19.18 20.45
N ASP A 635 9.34 18.95 20.51
CA ASP A 635 10.33 20.04 20.49
C ASP A 635 10.22 20.90 19.23
N TRP A 636 9.82 20.31 18.10
CA TRP A 636 9.53 21.06 16.87
C TRP A 636 8.40 22.07 17.05
N THR A 637 7.30 21.67 17.70
CA THR A 637 6.16 22.56 17.97
C THR A 637 6.48 23.66 18.97
N LYS A 638 7.43 23.42 19.88
CA LYS A 638 7.96 24.43 20.79
C LYS A 638 8.62 25.58 20.05
N VAL A 639 9.40 25.26 19.01
CA VAL A 639 10.15 26.23 18.20
C VAL A 639 9.27 26.88 17.13
N ASN A 640 8.36 26.12 16.53
CA ASN A 640 7.50 26.57 15.43
C ASN A 640 6.08 26.91 15.91
N THR A 641 5.96 27.92 16.78
CA THR A 641 4.67 28.33 17.33
C THR A 641 3.68 28.68 16.23
N GLN A 642 2.42 28.23 16.37
CA GLN A 642 1.32 28.39 15.40
C GLN A 642 1.44 27.61 14.08
N LYS A 643 2.45 26.75 13.92
CA LYS A 643 2.55 25.80 12.80
C LYS A 643 2.26 24.39 13.26
N THR A 644 1.75 23.57 12.35
CA THR A 644 1.53 22.14 12.57
C THR A 644 2.61 21.37 11.81
N PRO A 645 3.20 20.33 12.41
CA PRO A 645 4.22 19.55 11.73
C PRO A 645 3.59 18.68 10.64
N LYS A 646 4.34 18.39 9.57
CA LYS A 646 3.89 17.47 8.51
C LYS A 646 3.70 16.05 9.05
N ILE A 647 4.62 15.62 9.92
CA ILE A 647 4.54 14.33 10.62
C ILE A 647 4.76 14.53 12.12
N ALA A 648 4.17 13.67 12.92
CA ALA A 648 4.50 13.49 14.33
C ALA A 648 4.63 11.98 14.59
N TRP A 649 5.55 11.56 15.45
CA TRP A 649 5.78 10.13 15.64
C TRP A 649 6.14 9.76 17.07
N ASP A 650 5.89 8.50 17.42
CA ASP A 650 6.37 7.90 18.67
C ASP A 650 6.75 6.43 18.44
N ILE A 651 7.47 5.83 19.39
CA ILE A 651 7.92 4.44 19.34
C ILE A 651 7.63 3.71 20.65
N VAL A 652 7.13 2.48 20.53
CA VAL A 652 6.98 1.53 21.63
C VAL A 652 7.61 0.20 21.23
N GLN A 653 8.14 -0.55 22.19
CA GLN A 653 8.62 -1.91 21.97
C GLN A 653 7.72 -2.90 22.69
N PHE A 654 7.27 -3.95 22.00
CA PHE A 654 6.45 -5.00 22.61
C PHE A 654 7.30 -6.04 23.33
N HIS A 655 6.74 -6.58 24.41
CA HIS A 655 7.32 -7.65 25.22
C HIS A 655 6.22 -8.63 25.64
N PRO A 656 6.56 -9.85 26.11
CA PRO A 656 5.55 -10.89 26.39
C PRO A 656 4.43 -10.49 27.35
N SER A 657 4.71 -9.60 28.31
CA SER A 657 3.73 -9.11 29.28
C SER A 657 2.91 -7.89 28.82
N TYR A 658 3.09 -7.40 27.58
CA TYR A 658 2.41 -6.21 27.09
C TYR A 658 0.93 -6.53 26.84
N GLY A 659 0.02 -5.80 27.49
CA GLY A 659 -1.43 -6.07 27.45
C GLY A 659 -2.26 -4.98 26.76
N TYR A 660 -3.59 -5.17 26.80
CA TYR A 660 -4.56 -4.18 26.32
C TYR A 660 -4.49 -2.88 27.15
N GLU A 661 -4.39 -3.04 28.48
CA GLU A 661 -4.33 -1.97 29.47
C GLU A 661 -3.06 -1.11 29.38
N ASP A 662 -2.06 -1.57 28.64
CA ASP A 662 -0.82 -0.84 28.38
C ASP A 662 -0.86 -0.09 27.04
N PHE A 663 -1.76 -0.47 26.13
CA PHE A 663 -1.75 -0.01 24.74
C PHE A 663 -2.97 0.84 24.35
N VAL A 664 -4.18 0.37 24.67
CA VAL A 664 -5.43 0.96 24.21
C VAL A 664 -6.04 1.87 25.26
N ARG A 665 -6.58 1.28 26.34
CA ARG A 665 -7.19 1.95 27.48
C ARG A 665 -6.98 1.10 28.72
N GLY A 666 -6.82 1.75 29.87
CA GLY A 666 -6.70 1.03 31.13
C GLY A 666 -6.91 1.96 32.32
N ILE A 667 -6.86 1.39 33.52
CA ILE A 667 -6.94 2.15 34.76
C ILE A 667 -5.54 2.67 35.10
N GLU A 668 -5.44 3.94 35.43
CA GLU A 668 -4.22 4.56 35.96
C GLU A 668 -4.44 4.99 37.40
N VAL A 669 -3.43 4.74 38.23
CA VAL A 669 -3.45 5.04 39.66
C VAL A 669 -2.59 6.27 39.90
N SER A 670 -3.19 7.36 40.36
CA SER A 670 -2.49 8.61 40.65
C SER A 670 -2.72 9.05 42.11
N THR A 671 -1.87 9.96 42.62
CA THR A 671 -2.05 10.52 43.96
C THR A 671 -2.57 11.95 43.86
N ILE A 672 -3.70 12.21 44.52
CA ILE A 672 -4.27 13.55 44.65
C ILE A 672 -3.88 14.09 46.03
N LYS A 673 -3.29 15.29 46.06
CA LYS A 673 -3.06 16.03 47.31
C LYS A 673 -4.33 16.77 47.69
N ASN A 674 -4.93 16.40 48.82
CA ASN A 674 -6.10 17.09 49.35
C ASN A 674 -5.69 18.46 49.92
N SER A 675 -6.63 19.40 49.93
CA SER A 675 -6.47 20.77 50.44
C SER A 675 -6.01 20.82 51.91
N THR A 676 -6.15 19.71 52.64
CA THR A 676 -5.79 19.51 54.05
C THR A 676 -4.42 18.82 54.26
N GLY A 677 -3.66 18.56 53.18
CA GLY A 677 -2.32 17.96 53.25
C GLY A 677 -2.27 16.42 53.27
N GLY A 678 -3.42 15.74 53.24
CA GLY A 678 -3.50 14.28 53.05
C GLY A 678 -3.37 13.86 51.59
N SER A 679 -2.76 12.71 51.33
CA SER A 679 -2.70 12.09 49.98
C SER A 679 -3.79 11.02 49.83
N SER A 680 -4.68 11.18 48.86
CA SER A 680 -5.65 10.14 48.45
C SER A 680 -5.25 9.52 47.12
N VAL A 681 -5.61 8.26 46.89
CA VAL A 681 -5.38 7.54 45.64
C VAL A 681 -6.57 7.78 44.69
N SER A 682 -6.28 8.11 43.44
CA SER A 682 -7.26 8.19 42.35
C SER A 682 -7.07 7.03 41.40
N TYR A 683 -8.19 6.41 41.01
CA TYR A 683 -8.29 5.44 39.94
C TYR A 683 -9.08 6.08 38.81
N ASP A 684 -8.41 6.32 37.69
CA ASP A 684 -8.99 6.97 36.52
C ASP A 684 -8.82 6.07 35.30
N THR A 685 -9.88 5.92 34.52
CA THR A 685 -9.82 5.25 33.22
C THR A 685 -9.25 6.21 32.19
N VAL A 686 -8.14 5.83 31.56
CA VAL A 686 -7.39 6.71 30.65
C VAL A 686 -7.11 6.02 29.32
N ASN A 687 -6.95 6.83 28.27
CA ASN A 687 -6.32 6.39 27.03
C ASN A 687 -4.84 6.03 27.30
N LYS A 688 -4.35 4.96 26.68
CA LYS A 688 -2.93 4.54 26.71
C LYS A 688 -2.25 4.91 25.40
N ILE A 689 -1.11 4.34 25.04
CA ILE A 689 -0.27 4.85 23.93
C ILE A 689 -1.06 5.03 22.62
N LEU A 690 -1.70 3.97 22.12
CA LEU A 690 -2.49 4.05 20.88
C LEU A 690 -3.72 4.93 21.04
N GLY A 691 -4.41 4.84 22.18
CA GLY A 691 -5.58 5.68 22.48
C GLY A 691 -5.26 7.18 22.52
N LYS A 692 -4.14 7.54 23.17
CA LYS A 692 -3.63 8.91 23.30
C LYS A 692 -3.23 9.45 21.93
N MET A 693 -2.49 8.66 21.14
CA MET A 693 -2.11 9.07 19.80
C MET A 693 -3.33 9.23 18.89
N ALA A 694 -4.31 8.34 18.95
CA ALA A 694 -5.54 8.42 18.18
C ALA A 694 -6.38 9.66 18.55
N GLU A 695 -6.47 9.98 19.85
CA GLU A 695 -7.15 11.18 20.35
C GLU A 695 -6.48 12.46 19.84
N VAL A 696 -5.15 12.56 19.95
CA VAL A 696 -4.39 13.72 19.47
C VAL A 696 -4.48 13.84 17.95
N ALA A 697 -4.31 12.75 17.21
CA ALA A 697 -4.39 12.72 15.76
C ALA A 697 -5.77 13.13 15.24
N GLY A 698 -6.84 12.84 16.00
CA GLY A 698 -8.21 13.23 15.68
C GLY A 698 -8.54 14.71 15.91
N ARG A 699 -7.65 15.50 16.52
CA ARG A 699 -7.90 16.93 16.75
C ARG A 699 -7.87 17.70 15.43
N LYS A 700 -8.78 18.68 15.28
CA LYS A 700 -8.93 19.47 14.04
C LYS A 700 -7.67 20.22 13.66
N GLU A 701 -6.89 20.67 14.64
CA GLU A 701 -5.61 21.36 14.43
C GLU A 701 -4.57 20.49 13.72
N TYR A 702 -4.63 19.17 13.85
CA TYR A 702 -3.66 18.24 13.27
C TYR A 702 -4.21 17.45 12.08
N LYS A 703 -5.29 17.94 11.44
CA LYS A 703 -5.93 17.27 10.30
C LYS A 703 -4.95 16.94 9.16
N ASP A 704 -3.98 17.82 8.92
CA ASP A 704 -2.98 17.68 7.84
C ASP A 704 -1.65 17.09 8.34
N THR A 705 -1.56 16.71 9.62
CA THR A 705 -0.39 16.05 10.20
C THR A 705 -0.58 14.54 10.15
N LYS A 706 0.41 13.80 9.61
CA LYS A 706 0.45 12.33 9.68
C LYS A 706 1.09 11.87 10.98
N PHE A 707 0.38 11.10 11.78
CA PHE A 707 0.88 10.51 13.02
C PHE A 707 1.41 9.11 12.77
N PHE A 708 2.61 8.80 13.24
CA PHE A 708 3.22 7.48 13.10
C PHE A 708 3.51 6.85 14.45
N LEU A 709 2.91 5.68 14.71
CA LEU A 709 3.28 4.83 15.84
C LEU A 709 4.18 3.69 15.35
N VAL A 710 5.46 3.73 15.74
CA VAL A 710 6.39 2.63 15.50
C VAL A 710 6.24 1.61 16.63
N ILE A 711 5.95 0.36 16.29
CA ILE A 711 5.86 -0.77 17.23
C ILE A 711 7.02 -1.70 16.92
N ASP A 712 8.09 -1.59 17.70
CA ASP A 712 9.27 -2.44 17.56
C ASP A 712 8.99 -3.82 18.17
N GLU A 713 9.48 -4.88 17.52
CA GLU A 713 9.29 -6.27 17.94
C GLU A 713 7.80 -6.65 18.09
N ILE A 714 6.98 -6.28 17.11
CA ILE A 714 5.51 -6.40 17.16
C ILE A 714 5.02 -7.84 17.42
N ASN A 715 5.78 -8.88 17.04
CA ASN A 715 5.44 -10.28 17.32
C ASN A 715 5.71 -10.72 18.76
N ARG A 716 6.34 -9.90 19.60
CA ARG A 716 6.65 -10.27 21.00
C ARG A 716 5.48 -10.12 21.96
N ALA A 717 4.30 -9.73 21.48
CA ALA A 717 3.05 -9.76 22.23
C ALA A 717 1.93 -10.36 21.39
N ASN A 718 0.89 -10.88 22.05
CA ASN A 718 -0.29 -11.38 21.35
C ASN A 718 -1.10 -10.21 20.79
N LEU A 719 -0.94 -9.95 19.49
CA LEU A 719 -1.59 -8.81 18.81
C LEU A 719 -3.11 -8.80 18.92
N ALA A 720 -3.74 -9.99 18.94
CA ALA A 720 -5.19 -10.07 19.08
C ALA A 720 -5.67 -9.56 20.45
N THR A 721 -4.85 -9.81 21.48
CA THR A 721 -5.11 -9.35 22.84
C THR A 721 -4.78 -7.88 23.01
N VAL A 722 -3.61 -7.44 22.53
CA VAL A 722 -3.12 -6.07 22.70
C VAL A 722 -3.98 -5.04 21.96
N PHE A 723 -4.39 -5.34 20.72
CA PHE A 723 -5.26 -4.43 19.96
C PHE A 723 -6.74 -4.54 20.37
N GLY A 724 -7.17 -5.66 20.93
CA GLY A 724 -8.57 -5.90 21.33
C GLY A 724 -9.55 -5.57 20.20
N GLU A 725 -10.49 -4.67 20.48
CA GLU A 725 -11.52 -4.26 19.52
C GLU A 725 -10.96 -3.37 18.40
N LEU A 726 -9.80 -2.74 18.58
CA LEU A 726 -9.20 -1.86 17.59
C LEU A 726 -8.68 -2.59 16.35
N ILE A 727 -8.64 -3.93 16.37
CA ILE A 727 -8.46 -4.74 15.15
C ILE A 727 -9.51 -4.37 14.10
N TYR A 728 -10.75 -4.09 14.52
CA TYR A 728 -11.80 -3.59 13.64
C TYR A 728 -11.48 -2.16 13.16
N GLY A 729 -11.02 -1.29 14.07
CA GLY A 729 -10.65 0.09 13.77
C GLY A 729 -9.50 0.23 12.76
N LEU A 730 -8.61 -0.76 12.65
CA LEU A 730 -7.56 -0.79 11.63
C LEU A 730 -8.11 -0.87 10.20
N GLU A 731 -9.26 -1.52 10.02
CA GLU A 731 -9.92 -1.72 8.71
C GLU A 731 -11.00 -0.67 8.44
N TYR A 732 -11.73 -0.24 9.48
CA TYR A 732 -12.82 0.74 9.39
C TYR A 732 -12.46 2.04 10.12
N ARG A 733 -11.44 2.71 9.63
CA ARG A 733 -10.95 4.01 10.12
C ARG A 733 -12.07 5.06 10.17
N GLY A 734 -11.93 6.04 11.06
CA GLY A 734 -12.89 7.13 11.24
C GLY A 734 -14.19 6.75 11.96
N ARG A 735 -14.43 5.47 12.24
CA ARG A 735 -15.60 4.97 12.99
C ARG A 735 -15.23 4.68 14.45
N GLY A 736 -16.09 5.10 15.37
CA GLY A 736 -15.92 4.81 16.79
C GLY A 736 -16.22 3.33 17.09
N VAL A 737 -15.25 2.67 17.72
CA VAL A 737 -15.33 1.28 18.20
C VAL A 737 -15.59 1.29 19.70
N ALA A 738 -16.60 0.54 20.16
CA ALA A 738 -16.89 0.42 21.58
C ALA A 738 -15.78 -0.36 22.33
N THR A 739 -15.44 0.09 23.53
CA THR A 739 -14.44 -0.50 24.43
C THR A 739 -15.02 -0.63 25.85
N PRO A 740 -14.47 -1.52 26.70
CA PRO A 740 -14.95 -1.73 28.07
C PRO A 740 -14.72 -0.52 28.99
N TYR A 741 -13.70 0.28 28.69
CA TYR A 741 -13.31 1.46 29.46
C TYR A 741 -13.94 2.74 28.90
N THR A 742 -14.63 3.49 29.75
CA THR A 742 -15.16 4.81 29.42
C THR A 742 -14.13 5.88 29.75
N VAL A 743 -13.77 6.71 28.77
CA VAL A 743 -12.90 7.88 28.94
C VAL A 743 -13.70 9.10 28.49
N ASP A 744 -13.73 10.17 29.30
CA ASP A 744 -14.49 11.40 29.01
C ASP A 744 -15.96 11.15 28.61
N LYS A 745 -16.64 10.26 29.35
CA LYS A 745 -18.04 9.84 29.11
C LYS A 745 -18.27 9.11 27.77
N SER A 746 -17.21 8.76 27.05
CA SER A 746 -17.27 7.97 25.83
C SER A 746 -16.61 6.60 26.04
N ASN A 747 -17.36 5.54 25.80
CA ASN A 747 -16.82 4.19 25.69
C ASN A 747 -16.35 3.87 24.27
N LYS A 748 -16.21 4.87 23.39
CA LYS A 748 -15.76 4.65 22.00
C LYS A 748 -14.36 5.21 21.78
N VAL A 749 -13.55 4.47 21.02
CA VAL A 749 -12.24 4.89 20.50
C VAL A 749 -12.35 4.96 18.98
N ASN A 750 -11.82 6.02 18.38
CA ASN A 750 -11.78 6.17 16.93
C ASN A 750 -10.32 6.18 16.47
N LEU A 751 -9.98 5.35 15.48
CA LEU A 751 -8.67 5.45 14.81
C LEU A 751 -8.82 6.38 13.60
N PRO A 752 -8.22 7.58 13.62
CA PRO A 752 -8.35 8.53 12.53
C PRO A 752 -7.53 8.09 11.30
N GLU A 753 -7.88 8.63 10.14
CA GLU A 753 -7.23 8.31 8.85
C GLU A 753 -5.77 8.76 8.81
N ASN A 754 -5.42 9.85 9.50
CA ASN A 754 -4.06 10.36 9.56
C ASN A 754 -3.15 9.61 10.56
N LEU A 755 -3.62 8.51 11.18
CA LEU A 755 -2.82 7.68 12.09
C LEU A 755 -2.29 6.43 11.39
N TYR A 756 -0.97 6.33 11.31
CA TYR A 756 -0.22 5.27 10.68
C TYR A 756 0.50 4.40 11.72
N ILE A 757 0.58 3.09 11.47
CA ILE A 757 1.27 2.14 12.35
C ILE A 757 2.36 1.43 11.56
N ILE A 758 3.57 1.40 12.12
CA ILE A 758 4.73 0.72 11.54
C ILE A 758 5.23 -0.32 12.53
N GLY A 759 4.99 -1.59 12.25
CA GLY A 759 5.56 -2.70 13.01
C GLY A 759 6.92 -3.11 12.49
N THR A 760 7.85 -3.48 13.36
CA THR A 760 9.05 -4.25 12.99
C THR A 760 8.91 -5.67 13.55
N MET A 761 9.33 -6.67 12.78
CA MET A 761 9.20 -8.08 13.17
C MET A 761 10.48 -8.86 12.86
N ASN A 762 11.05 -9.51 13.89
CA ASN A 762 12.04 -10.55 13.68
C ASN A 762 11.34 -11.86 13.33
N THR A 763 11.67 -12.43 12.18
CA THR A 763 11.08 -13.69 11.69
C THR A 763 11.73 -14.93 12.26
N ALA A 764 12.93 -14.81 12.85
CA ALA A 764 13.63 -15.90 13.52
C ALA A 764 13.01 -16.25 14.88
N ASP A 765 12.41 -15.26 15.57
CA ASP A 765 11.80 -15.42 16.88
C ASP A 765 10.45 -16.15 16.77
N LYS A 766 10.45 -17.47 17.03
CA LYS A 766 9.25 -18.32 17.09
C LYS A 766 8.59 -18.36 18.49
N SER A 767 9.15 -17.66 19.49
CA SER A 767 8.83 -17.86 20.91
C SER A 767 7.50 -17.30 21.39
N ILE A 768 6.83 -16.43 20.60
CA ILE A 768 5.55 -15.80 20.96
C ILE A 768 4.60 -15.97 19.76
N GLY A 769 3.35 -16.35 20.04
CA GLY A 769 2.38 -16.87 19.06
C GLY A 769 2.32 -16.07 17.75
N GLY A 770 2.29 -16.78 16.63
CA GLY A 770 2.27 -16.17 15.30
C GLY A 770 1.11 -15.21 15.08
N ILE A 771 1.29 -14.24 14.17
CA ILE A 771 0.20 -13.34 13.77
C ILE A 771 -0.89 -14.15 13.05
N ASP A 772 -2.06 -14.22 13.67
CA ASP A 772 -3.31 -14.74 13.09
C ASP A 772 -3.61 -14.09 11.72
N TYR A 773 -4.08 -14.91 10.79
CA TYR A 773 -4.54 -14.52 9.45
C TYR A 773 -5.42 -13.26 9.41
N ALA A 774 -6.38 -13.06 10.31
CA ALA A 774 -7.23 -11.88 10.24
C ALA A 774 -6.51 -10.59 10.64
N ILE A 775 -5.48 -10.65 11.48
CA ILE A 775 -4.62 -9.51 11.73
C ILE A 775 -3.70 -9.34 10.52
N ARG A 776 -3.10 -10.43 10.02
CA ARG A 776 -2.21 -10.42 8.85
C ARG A 776 -2.86 -9.74 7.64
N ARG A 777 -4.12 -10.04 7.30
CA ARG A 777 -4.79 -9.38 6.16
C ARG A 777 -5.01 -7.87 6.33
N ARG A 778 -4.88 -7.33 7.55
CA ARG A 778 -5.07 -5.91 7.86
C ARG A 778 -3.76 -5.14 7.83
N PHE A 779 -2.60 -5.79 7.73
CA PHE A 779 -1.30 -5.13 7.58
C PHE A 779 -0.71 -5.37 6.19
N LEU A 780 0.08 -4.42 5.71
CA LEU A 780 0.99 -4.61 4.57
C LEU A 780 2.32 -5.17 5.08
N PHE A 781 2.80 -6.27 4.50
CA PHE A 781 4.05 -6.92 4.92
C PHE A 781 5.17 -6.64 3.94
N PHE A 782 6.18 -5.90 4.38
CA PHE A 782 7.39 -5.61 3.63
C PHE A 782 8.51 -6.51 4.14
N SER A 783 9.09 -7.32 3.25
CA SER A 783 10.20 -8.22 3.61
C SER A 783 11.53 -7.50 3.39
N LEU A 784 12.30 -7.33 4.47
CA LEU A 784 13.66 -6.79 4.47
C LEU A 784 14.64 -7.95 4.61
N LEU A 785 15.13 -8.45 3.49
CA LEU A 785 16.06 -9.57 3.42
C LEU A 785 17.52 -9.10 3.53
N PRO A 786 18.46 -10.00 3.87
CA PRO A 786 19.89 -9.68 3.83
C PRO A 786 20.34 -9.30 2.41
N GLU A 787 21.13 -8.23 2.27
CA GLU A 787 21.51 -7.65 0.98
C GLU A 787 23.01 -7.39 0.93
N ARG A 788 23.69 -8.06 0.00
CA ARG A 788 25.14 -7.92 -0.20
C ARG A 788 25.55 -6.50 -0.62
N ASN A 789 24.74 -5.86 -1.47
CA ASN A 789 25.06 -4.53 -2.01
C ASN A 789 25.11 -3.45 -0.91
N VAL A 790 24.30 -3.57 0.14
CA VAL A 790 24.34 -2.66 1.29
C VAL A 790 25.71 -2.69 1.98
N ILE A 791 26.37 -3.85 2.00
CA ILE A 791 27.75 -4.01 2.52
C ILE A 791 28.75 -3.33 1.59
N LEU A 792 28.63 -3.57 0.28
CA LEU A 792 29.53 -2.97 -0.73
C LEU A 792 29.47 -1.44 -0.75
N GLU A 793 28.29 -0.87 -0.53
CA GLU A 793 28.04 0.57 -0.57
C GLU A 793 28.29 1.27 0.78
N TYR A 794 28.62 0.53 1.84
CA TYR A 794 28.83 1.10 3.16
C TYR A 794 29.91 2.19 3.14
N ARG A 795 29.54 3.41 3.55
CA ARG A 795 30.39 4.62 3.57
C ARG A 795 31.00 5.06 2.23
N LYS A 796 30.52 4.53 1.10
CA LYS A 796 30.91 5.01 -0.23
C LYS A 796 30.53 6.49 -0.40
N GLY A 797 31.46 7.31 -0.88
CA GLY A 797 31.25 8.76 -1.01
C GLY A 797 31.14 9.55 0.32
N LEU A 798 31.35 8.92 1.48
CA LEU A 798 31.39 9.57 2.79
C LEU A 798 32.81 9.70 3.37
N CYS A 799 33.83 9.35 2.58
CA CYS A 799 35.23 9.43 2.97
C CYS A 799 35.83 10.78 2.54
N ASN A 800 36.77 11.32 3.33
CA ASN A 800 37.35 12.64 3.07
C ASN A 800 38.46 12.58 2.03
N THR A 801 39.11 11.42 1.87
CA THR A 801 40.22 11.21 0.94
C THR A 801 39.99 9.98 0.05
N ALA A 802 40.57 10.00 -1.15
CA ALA A 802 40.50 8.86 -2.08
C ALA A 802 41.16 7.58 -1.52
N GLU A 803 42.18 7.73 -0.68
CA GLU A 803 42.85 6.59 -0.02
C GLU A 803 41.96 5.97 1.07
N GLU A 804 41.25 6.78 1.86
CA GLU A 804 40.24 6.29 2.81
C GLU A 804 39.11 5.57 2.08
N GLU A 805 38.65 6.11 0.95
CA GLU A 805 37.58 5.49 0.16
C GLU A 805 38.03 4.13 -0.40
N LYS A 806 39.26 4.05 -0.94
CA LYS A 806 39.84 2.79 -1.41
C LYS A 806 39.94 1.77 -0.29
N ASN A 807 40.50 2.15 0.86
CA ASN A 807 40.60 1.26 2.03
C ASN A 807 39.23 0.79 2.52
N GLN A 808 38.23 1.67 2.55
CA GLN A 808 36.86 1.30 2.90
C GLN A 808 36.24 0.33 1.89
N MET A 809 36.47 0.51 0.58
CA MET A 809 36.02 -0.42 -0.45
C MET A 809 36.65 -1.81 -0.30
N GLU A 810 37.94 -1.90 0.04
CA GLU A 810 38.62 -3.16 0.33
C GLU A 810 38.02 -3.88 1.55
N ILE A 811 37.70 -3.12 2.62
CA ILE A 811 37.01 -3.64 3.80
C ILE A 811 35.59 -4.12 3.45
N ASN A 812 34.86 -3.38 2.63
CA ASN A 812 33.51 -3.74 2.20
C ASN A 812 33.51 -5.05 1.40
N GLU A 813 34.46 -5.23 0.48
CA GLU A 813 34.63 -6.48 -0.28
C GLU A 813 34.94 -7.66 0.65
N MET A 814 35.83 -7.46 1.63
CA MET A 814 36.17 -8.48 2.62
C MET A 814 34.94 -8.88 3.48
N ALA A 815 34.17 -7.90 3.92
CA ALA A 815 32.94 -8.12 4.68
C ALA A 815 31.86 -8.81 3.83
N ALA A 816 31.73 -8.44 2.56
CA ALA A 816 30.79 -9.06 1.62
C ALA A 816 31.13 -10.54 1.37
N ARG A 817 32.43 -10.90 1.29
CA ARG A 817 32.85 -12.31 1.18
C ARG A 817 32.49 -13.11 2.42
N LEU A 818 32.75 -12.57 3.61
CA LEU A 818 32.35 -13.25 4.85
C LEU A 818 30.84 -13.44 4.91
N PHE A 819 30.08 -12.43 4.50
CA PHE A 819 28.62 -12.49 4.38
C PHE A 819 28.18 -13.61 3.43
N ASP A 820 28.79 -13.70 2.23
CA ASP A 820 28.48 -14.74 1.26
C ASP A 820 28.77 -16.14 1.84
N ARG A 821 29.92 -16.33 2.50
CA ARG A 821 30.26 -17.58 3.19
C ARG A 821 29.24 -17.93 4.26
N VAL A 822 28.93 -17.01 5.18
CA VAL A 822 27.92 -17.26 6.21
C VAL A 822 26.55 -17.57 5.59
N ALA A 823 26.20 -16.96 4.46
CA ALA A 823 24.95 -17.23 3.75
C ALA A 823 24.86 -18.65 3.15
N GLU A 824 25.99 -19.31 2.88
CA GLU A 824 26.04 -20.71 2.43
C GLU A 824 25.51 -21.69 3.50
N LEU A 825 25.58 -21.33 4.79
CA LEU A 825 25.03 -22.14 5.89
C LEU A 825 23.50 -22.24 5.82
N PHE A 826 22.83 -21.27 5.21
CA PHE A 826 21.37 -21.17 5.17
C PHE A 826 20.77 -21.79 3.90
N ASN A 827 21.47 -22.74 3.27
CA ASN A 827 20.93 -23.49 2.15
C ASN A 827 19.93 -24.57 2.61
N THR A 828 19.19 -25.16 1.67
CA THR A 828 18.16 -26.17 1.96
C THR A 828 18.70 -27.51 2.47
N GLU A 829 20.00 -27.78 2.29
CA GLU A 829 20.65 -29.01 2.74
C GLU A 829 21.06 -28.91 4.21
N ASN A 830 21.48 -27.71 4.63
CA ASN A 830 21.95 -27.42 5.98
C ASN A 830 20.82 -27.01 6.93
N LEU A 831 19.74 -26.40 6.43
CA LEU A 831 18.60 -25.99 7.26
C LEU A 831 17.64 -27.16 7.51
N ASN A 832 17.28 -27.35 8.77
CA ASN A 832 16.16 -28.21 9.12
C ASN A 832 14.91 -27.72 8.40
N SER A 833 14.11 -28.68 7.95
CA SER A 833 12.96 -28.47 7.09
C SER A 833 11.96 -27.44 7.66
N GLU A 834 11.88 -27.28 8.99
CA GLU A 834 10.98 -26.32 9.64
C GLU A 834 11.42 -24.85 9.54
N TYR A 835 12.57 -24.56 8.95
CA TYR A 835 13.14 -23.23 8.83
C TYR A 835 13.35 -22.84 7.36
N TYR A 836 13.25 -21.53 7.11
CA TYR A 836 13.41 -20.94 5.78
C TYR A 836 14.54 -19.93 5.83
N LYS A 837 15.40 -19.92 4.81
CA LYS A 837 16.52 -18.98 4.67
C LYS A 837 16.08 -17.52 4.91
N ASP A 838 14.98 -17.12 4.27
CA ASP A 838 14.39 -15.78 4.37
C ASP A 838 14.03 -15.36 5.80
N ASP A 839 13.84 -16.32 6.72
CA ASP A 839 13.39 -16.05 8.09
C ASP A 839 14.54 -16.00 9.10
N VAL A 840 15.65 -16.69 8.84
CA VAL A 840 16.74 -16.89 9.83
C VAL A 840 18.12 -16.39 9.40
N GLN A 841 18.37 -16.16 8.11
CA GLN A 841 19.71 -15.80 7.61
C GLN A 841 20.28 -14.55 8.30
N ILE A 842 21.55 -14.60 8.72
CA ILE A 842 22.23 -13.44 9.32
C ILE A 842 22.22 -12.24 8.37
N GLY A 843 21.68 -11.12 8.86
CA GLY A 843 21.53 -9.90 8.08
C GLY A 843 22.83 -9.11 7.86
N HIS A 844 22.80 -8.21 6.87
CA HIS A 844 23.94 -7.41 6.44
C HIS A 844 24.48 -6.44 7.51
N THR A 845 23.68 -6.08 8.53
CA THR A 845 24.08 -5.10 9.57
C THR A 845 25.32 -5.53 10.35
N TYR A 846 25.50 -6.83 10.58
CA TYR A 846 26.67 -7.37 11.28
C TYR A 846 27.99 -7.19 10.51
N PHE A 847 27.89 -6.89 9.21
CA PHE A 847 29.00 -6.74 8.28
C PHE A 847 29.27 -5.28 7.90
N LEU A 848 28.48 -4.32 8.41
CA LEU A 848 28.71 -2.89 8.19
C LEU A 848 29.82 -2.40 9.13
N VAL A 849 31.05 -2.37 8.60
CA VAL A 849 32.28 -2.14 9.38
C VAL A 849 33.26 -1.23 8.65
N SER A 850 34.09 -0.53 9.41
CA SER A 850 35.13 0.38 8.89
C SER A 850 36.56 -0.10 9.14
N SER A 851 36.74 -1.34 9.63
CA SER A 851 38.06 -1.97 9.72
C SER A 851 37.97 -3.49 9.74
N GLN A 852 39.05 -4.18 9.35
CA GLN A 852 39.18 -5.63 9.48
C GLN A 852 39.03 -6.10 10.93
N GLU A 853 39.56 -5.33 11.88
CA GLU A 853 39.50 -5.69 13.28
C GLU A 853 38.07 -5.63 13.80
N GLN A 854 37.30 -4.60 13.41
CA GLN A 854 35.87 -4.54 13.72
C GLN A 854 35.11 -5.73 13.10
N LEU A 855 35.43 -6.12 11.86
CA LEU A 855 34.82 -7.29 11.22
C LEU A 855 35.11 -8.58 12.00
N TYR A 856 36.36 -8.78 12.42
CA TYR A 856 36.78 -9.92 13.23
C TYR A 856 36.06 -9.97 14.58
N LEU A 857 35.95 -8.84 15.27
CA LEU A 857 35.23 -8.77 16.56
C LEU A 857 33.74 -9.06 16.39
N ARG A 858 33.09 -8.56 15.32
CA ARG A 858 31.70 -8.90 14.98
C ARG A 858 31.54 -10.38 14.67
N PHE A 859 32.48 -10.96 13.91
CA PHE A 859 32.50 -12.39 13.61
C PHE A 859 32.58 -13.24 14.89
N ARG A 860 33.57 -12.97 15.75
CA ARG A 860 33.83 -13.73 16.97
C ARG A 860 32.75 -13.59 18.03
N TYR A 861 32.28 -12.36 18.29
CA TYR A 861 31.44 -12.07 19.45
C TYR A 861 29.96 -11.84 19.13
N GLN A 862 29.56 -11.85 17.85
CA GLN A 862 28.14 -11.72 17.47
C GLN A 862 27.72 -12.82 16.49
N ILE A 863 28.42 -12.98 15.36
CA ILE A 863 28.00 -13.93 14.32
C ILE A 863 28.11 -15.38 14.82
N ILE A 864 29.28 -15.81 15.32
CA ILE A 864 29.45 -17.17 15.83
C ILE A 864 28.46 -17.50 16.98
N PRO A 865 28.29 -16.65 18.01
CA PRO A 865 27.31 -16.90 19.06
C PRO A 865 25.88 -17.13 18.57
N ILE A 866 25.39 -16.32 17.61
CA ILE A 866 24.06 -16.48 17.03
C ILE A 866 23.96 -17.82 16.28
N LEU A 867 24.96 -18.13 15.44
CA LEU A 867 24.96 -19.40 14.69
C LEU A 867 25.02 -20.62 15.62
N ARG A 868 25.73 -20.52 16.75
CA ARG A 868 25.79 -21.55 17.78
C ARG A 868 24.46 -21.72 18.51
N GLU A 869 23.73 -20.64 18.75
CA GLU A 869 22.36 -20.70 19.28
C GLU A 869 21.42 -21.39 18.29
N TYR A 870 21.45 -21.01 17.02
CA TYR A 870 20.67 -21.66 15.96
C TYR A 870 20.98 -23.17 15.85
N PHE A 871 22.24 -23.56 15.99
CA PHE A 871 22.62 -24.98 16.02
C PHE A 871 22.02 -25.70 17.23
N LYS A 872 22.10 -25.10 18.44
CA LYS A 872 21.51 -25.66 19.67
C LYS A 872 19.98 -25.78 19.58
N ASP A 873 19.32 -24.84 18.92
CA ASP A 873 17.87 -24.83 18.70
C ASP A 873 17.43 -25.81 17.59
N GLY A 874 18.36 -26.55 16.99
CA GLY A 874 18.08 -27.55 15.96
C GLY A 874 17.69 -26.95 14.61
N MET A 875 18.05 -25.69 14.35
CA MET A 875 17.81 -25.05 13.05
C MET A 875 18.69 -25.63 11.95
N PHE A 876 19.88 -26.11 12.29
CA PHE A 876 20.83 -26.70 11.35
C PHE A 876 20.90 -28.23 11.45
N GLN A 877 21.17 -28.88 10.32
CA GLN A 877 21.39 -30.32 10.16
C GLN A 877 22.61 -30.52 9.25
N PHE A 878 23.82 -30.46 9.82
CA PHE A 878 25.05 -30.80 9.09
C PHE A 878 25.95 -31.69 9.95
N GLU A 879 26.58 -32.68 9.30
CA GLU A 879 27.59 -33.55 9.91
C GLU A 879 28.98 -32.91 9.83
N ILE A 880 29.81 -33.15 10.84
CA ILE A 880 31.19 -32.65 10.89
C ILE A 880 32.11 -33.69 10.22
N PRO A 881 32.82 -33.37 9.14
CA PRO A 881 33.82 -34.28 8.60
C PRO A 881 35.11 -34.27 9.43
N ASP A 882 35.76 -35.44 9.52
CA ASP A 882 36.95 -35.72 10.36
C ASP A 882 38.27 -35.02 9.96
N VAL A 883 38.26 -34.04 9.02
CA VAL A 883 39.51 -33.52 8.41
C VAL A 883 39.63 -31.99 8.46
N ASP A 884 40.74 -31.53 9.04
CA ASP A 884 41.13 -30.14 9.27
C ASP A 884 41.95 -29.57 8.09
N SER A 885 41.59 -28.37 7.61
CA SER A 885 42.50 -27.34 7.03
C SER A 885 41.79 -26.16 6.34
N ASP A 886 40.50 -26.26 5.99
CA ASP A 886 39.75 -25.17 5.32
C ASP A 886 38.99 -24.26 6.31
N GLY A 887 38.91 -22.96 6.00
CA GLY A 887 38.21 -21.96 6.82
C GLY A 887 36.73 -22.29 7.04
N TRP A 888 36.11 -23.01 6.11
CA TRP A 888 34.73 -23.50 6.22
C TRP A 888 34.54 -24.50 7.37
N TYR A 889 35.38 -25.53 7.46
CA TYR A 889 35.26 -26.54 8.53
C TYR A 889 35.59 -25.96 9.91
N GLY A 890 36.54 -25.03 9.97
CA GLY A 890 36.80 -24.27 11.19
C GLY A 890 35.59 -23.46 11.67
N LEU A 891 34.82 -22.85 10.76
CA LEU A 891 33.57 -22.17 11.09
C LEU A 891 32.54 -23.16 11.70
N LEU A 892 32.37 -24.32 11.09
CA LEU A 892 31.46 -25.36 11.62
C LEU A 892 31.90 -25.80 13.02
N GLY A 893 33.19 -26.03 13.26
CA GLY A 893 33.73 -26.36 14.59
C GLY A 893 33.49 -25.27 15.64
N CYS A 894 33.51 -23.99 15.24
CA CYS A 894 33.14 -22.88 16.14
C CYS A 894 31.63 -22.89 16.49
N ILE A 895 30.78 -23.25 15.52
CA ILE A 895 29.31 -23.31 15.69
C ILE A 895 28.91 -24.47 16.60
N THR A 896 29.48 -25.66 16.39
CA THR A 896 29.20 -26.85 17.21
C THR A 896 29.82 -26.76 18.61
N GLY A 897 30.84 -25.90 18.77
CA GLY A 897 31.53 -25.66 20.03
C GLY A 897 32.73 -26.57 20.26
N GLU A 898 33.20 -27.28 19.23
CA GLU A 898 34.47 -28.01 19.25
C GLU A 898 35.68 -27.07 19.33
N ILE A 899 35.55 -25.86 18.78
CA ILE A 899 36.52 -24.78 18.91
C ILE A 899 35.96 -23.76 19.90
N ASP A 900 36.66 -23.53 21.01
CA ASP A 900 36.23 -22.55 22.01
C ASP A 900 36.70 -21.15 21.60
N ILE A 901 35.73 -20.31 21.23
CA ILE A 901 36.01 -18.94 20.78
C ILE A 901 36.69 -18.04 21.83
N ASN A 902 36.67 -18.40 23.11
CA ASN A 902 37.32 -17.65 24.18
C ASN A 902 38.72 -18.17 24.50
N MET A 903 38.96 -19.48 24.36
CA MET A 903 40.27 -20.08 24.66
C MET A 903 41.20 -20.13 23.43
N ASP A 904 40.65 -20.28 22.23
CA ASP A 904 41.41 -20.53 21.00
C ASP A 904 41.48 -19.31 20.06
N GLU A 905 41.79 -18.12 20.61
CA GLU A 905 41.77 -16.86 19.85
C GLU A 905 42.57 -16.91 18.54
N SER A 906 43.80 -17.44 18.56
CA SER A 906 44.63 -17.51 17.36
C SER A 906 44.04 -18.42 16.29
N LYS A 907 43.37 -19.52 16.70
CA LYS A 907 42.72 -20.47 15.80
C LYS A 907 41.50 -19.82 15.14
N VAL A 908 40.68 -19.11 15.92
CA VAL A 908 39.52 -18.37 15.40
C VAL A 908 39.95 -17.25 14.45
N LYS A 909 41.06 -16.57 14.72
CA LYS A 909 41.62 -15.56 13.81
C LYS A 909 42.09 -16.18 12.49
N ASP A 910 42.77 -17.33 12.52
CA ASP A 910 43.17 -18.06 11.31
C ASP A 910 41.96 -18.48 10.47
N ILE A 911 40.90 -18.99 11.11
CA ILE A 911 39.63 -19.34 10.45
C ILE A 911 39.02 -18.11 9.77
N PHE A 912 38.92 -17.00 10.49
CA PHE A 912 38.42 -15.75 9.95
C PHE A 912 39.22 -15.29 8.72
N ASP A 913 40.55 -15.26 8.83
CA ASP A 913 41.43 -14.82 7.74
C ASP A 913 41.32 -15.72 6.51
N LYS A 914 41.07 -17.02 6.68
CA LYS A 914 40.80 -17.96 5.58
C LYS A 914 39.45 -17.69 4.90
N LEU A 915 38.39 -17.40 5.68
CA LEU A 915 37.04 -17.15 5.14
C LEU A 915 36.96 -15.87 4.29
N VAL A 916 37.81 -14.88 4.58
CA VAL A 916 37.77 -13.57 3.90
C VAL A 916 38.78 -13.43 2.75
N LYS A 917 39.73 -14.37 2.62
CA LYS A 917 40.72 -14.40 1.53
C LYS A 917 40.10 -14.84 0.20
N THR A 918 40.67 -14.34 -0.90
CA THR A 918 40.30 -14.69 -2.28
C THR A 918 40.82 -16.10 -2.61
N VAL A 919 39.96 -16.96 -3.16
CA VAL A 919 40.39 -18.21 -3.84
C VAL A 919 40.98 -17.87 -5.20
#